data_AF-A0A1W9S5T3-F1
#
_entry.id   AF-A0A1W9S5T3-F1
#
_cell.length_a   1.000
_cell.length_b   1.000
_cell.length_c   1.000
_cell.angle_alpha   90.00
_cell.angle_beta   90.00
_cell.angle_gamma   90.00
#
_symmetry.space_group_name_H-M   'P 1'
#
loop_
_entity.id
_entity.type
_entity.pdbx_description
1 polymer ?
#
loop_
_entity_poly.entity_id
_entity_poly.type
_entity_poly.pdbx_seq_one_letter_code
_entity_poly.pdbx_strand_id
1 'polypeptide(L)'
;EIDVLSGNNDRQSPQPLGYRKTDYGKAGAIEEPYFPPIITGQGGPDNFGHMWIDSDEPGGPTYSWIDISGIGTPIDFGADIDDGNSGPLPFGFSFYFYGNEFTSINVCSNGWASFTDGSTVSWSNSYIPDPALPNDMLAIFYDDLNFENGGTGYFYTNNVDTAIITWDHVPDWRQEGIFTFQIILTAPAHITYQYSEMGPGRLDECSIGIENSNGSDGLEVAYNASYMHSNLAITFYTHWLSAFPASGIIDPHDSFNATITFDASMLSEGTYTGNINLESNDPVNPDVDIPCTFVVSLTYEADAGVSAILSPPDTVENGLSYPLVSEIKNYGTEPQTFDVIYEIYMSGSSTTEVSDTFTVTNMPASDVDTITFSDTFTPTVDTTYDLISYTILEGDLNNSNDTTTTISYCHTPVSIWYGNLDGSPITGLINNRVYVDVYIQTPENAYIADMHLCLGTDDQYIDSLLSDTEGELYYPLTEWDDASFLPPQGVPPNPAGWSSQSFLGWADLAGDPNPWLHFETPTRIMTFVVKTVNNQDLIGDTVQCFAPGVNIPNGGSTAGDTLGLVTYSLVENFSQLYFGESSGCDYVPGDINDDDYVMGNDVTYGVRYFKGLGDPPPDSCWNDSSGTYLYASGDVNGNCEFSGSDITYLVAFFKGYLEELLWCPWTPPLNPPIPFGKNNDETPAVLPKK
;
A
#
# COMPACT_ATOMS: atom_id res chain seq x y z
N GLU A 1 22.42 0.07 48.08
CA GLU A 1 22.81 -1.11 47.29
C GLU A 1 21.87 -1.10 46.10
N ILE A 2 22.42 -0.92 44.91
CA ILE A 2 21.69 -0.98 43.67
C ILE A 2 22.15 -2.27 42.98
N ASP A 3 21.21 -3.17 42.77
CA ASP A 3 21.37 -4.44 42.07
C ASP A 3 20.68 -4.28 40.71
N VAL A 4 21.44 -4.13 39.62
CA VAL A 4 20.86 -4.27 38.28
C VAL A 4 20.89 -5.76 37.99
N LEU A 5 19.80 -6.47 38.25
CA LEU A 5 19.77 -7.92 38.07
C LEU A 5 19.88 -8.29 36.58
N SER A 6 21.09 -8.55 36.12
CA SER A 6 21.40 -9.86 35.55
C SER A 6 22.13 -10.63 36.66
N GLY A 7 21.46 -11.66 37.19
CA GLY A 7 21.63 -12.13 38.57
C GLY A 7 23.03 -12.59 38.99
N ASN A 8 23.92 -11.66 39.37
CA ASN A 8 25.24 -12.01 39.88
C ASN A 8 25.25 -12.02 41.42
N ASN A 9 24.99 -13.19 42.01
CA ASN A 9 25.48 -13.43 43.36
C ASN A 9 27.00 -13.57 43.26
N ASP A 10 27.71 -12.56 43.74
CA ASP A 10 29.14 -12.63 44.06
C ASP A 10 29.32 -13.64 45.21
N ARG A 11 29.12 -14.94 44.93
CA ARG A 11 29.36 -16.02 45.87
C ARG A 11 30.87 -16.16 45.92
N GLN A 12 31.46 -15.68 47.01
CA GLN A 12 32.64 -16.36 47.55
C GLN A 12 32.34 -17.86 47.48
N SER A 13 33.14 -18.60 46.71
CA SER A 13 32.95 -20.04 46.53
C SER A 13 32.71 -20.66 47.91
N PRO A 14 31.60 -21.41 48.09
CA PRO A 14 31.21 -21.91 49.39
C PRO A 14 32.38 -22.67 50.01
N GLN A 15 32.64 -22.47 51.31
CA GLN A 15 33.69 -23.24 51.96
C GLN A 15 33.35 -24.74 51.88
N PRO A 16 34.33 -25.61 51.59
CA PRO A 16 34.07 -27.04 51.50
C PRO A 16 33.52 -27.56 52.83
N LEU A 17 32.53 -28.45 52.76
CA LEU A 17 31.98 -29.15 53.93
C LEU A 17 33.00 -30.13 54.52
N GLY A 18 33.92 -30.61 53.70
CA GLY A 18 35.06 -31.44 54.09
C GLY A 18 35.80 -31.95 52.86
N TYR A 19 36.62 -32.97 53.07
CA TYR A 19 37.34 -33.66 52.01
C TYR A 19 37.01 -35.15 52.03
N ARG A 20 36.94 -35.77 50.85
CA ARG A 20 36.79 -37.22 50.68
C ARG A 20 37.95 -37.77 49.86
N LYS A 21 38.22 -39.06 50.06
CA LYS A 21 39.23 -39.74 49.25
C LYS A 21 38.57 -40.28 48.00
N THR A 22 38.85 -39.64 46.88
CA THR A 22 38.52 -40.15 45.56
C THR A 22 39.64 -41.09 45.07
N ASP A 23 39.55 -41.55 43.83
CA ASP A 23 39.87 -42.87 43.28
C ASP A 23 40.90 -43.72 44.03
N TYR A 24 40.44 -44.34 45.13
CA TYR A 24 41.28 -45.11 46.05
C TYR A 24 41.97 -46.28 45.32
N GLY A 25 43.24 -46.09 44.98
CA GLY A 25 44.05 -47.08 44.29
C GLY A 25 44.58 -46.63 42.93
N LYS A 26 44.05 -45.56 42.33
CA LYS A 26 44.62 -44.92 41.13
C LYS A 26 45.85 -44.10 41.54
N ALA A 27 46.92 -44.19 40.75
CA ALA A 27 48.17 -43.53 41.07
C ALA A 27 48.02 -42.01 40.88
N GLY A 28 48.27 -41.23 41.94
CA GLY A 28 48.10 -39.77 41.90
C GLY A 28 46.83 -39.24 42.57
N ALA A 29 45.91 -40.12 43.01
CA ALA A 29 44.70 -39.73 43.74
C ALA A 29 45.01 -38.95 45.03
N ILE A 30 44.38 -37.78 45.16
CA ILE A 30 44.44 -36.89 46.32
C ILE A 30 43.07 -36.83 47.02
N GLU A 31 42.99 -36.15 48.16
CA GLU A 31 41.69 -35.86 48.78
C GLU A 31 41.04 -34.67 48.10
N GLU A 32 39.77 -34.80 47.74
CA GLU A 32 38.99 -33.77 47.06
C GLU A 32 37.96 -33.13 47.99
N PRO A 33 37.70 -31.82 47.84
CA PRO A 33 36.65 -31.15 48.59
C PRO A 33 35.26 -31.63 48.15
N TYR A 34 34.28 -31.60 49.06
CA TYR A 34 32.87 -31.68 48.71
C TYR A 34 32.11 -30.48 49.30
N PHE A 35 31.11 -30.01 48.56
CA PHE A 35 30.43 -28.74 48.83
C PHE A 35 28.96 -28.94 49.17
N PRO A 36 28.28 -27.90 49.71
CA PRO A 36 26.84 -27.94 49.91
C PRO A 36 26.08 -28.18 48.58
N PRO A 37 24.87 -28.77 48.63
CA PRO A 37 24.05 -28.96 47.43
C PRO A 37 23.79 -27.67 46.67
N ILE A 38 23.75 -27.75 45.34
CA ILE A 38 23.29 -26.67 44.48
C ILE A 38 21.77 -26.64 44.54
N ILE A 39 21.20 -25.50 44.94
CA ILE A 39 19.76 -25.33 45.18
C ILE A 39 19.09 -24.36 44.21
N THR A 40 19.85 -23.85 43.24
CA THR A 40 19.39 -22.90 42.22
C THR A 40 19.75 -23.50 40.86
N GLY A 41 18.77 -23.65 39.98
CA GLY A 41 18.96 -24.21 38.64
C GLY A 41 19.29 -23.16 37.57
N GLN A 42 19.92 -22.06 37.97
CA GLN A 42 20.35 -20.99 37.07
C GLN A 42 21.53 -20.21 37.65
N GLY A 43 22.32 -19.57 36.79
CA GLY A 43 23.48 -18.77 37.18
C GLY A 43 24.09 -17.92 36.06
N GLY A 44 25.13 -17.16 36.42
CA GLY A 44 25.71 -16.11 35.59
C GLY A 44 25.05 -14.74 35.78
N PRO A 45 25.50 -13.69 35.06
CA PRO A 45 26.49 -13.79 33.99
C PRO A 45 27.94 -13.94 34.50
N ASP A 46 28.78 -14.63 33.73
CA ASP A 46 30.25 -14.53 33.86
C ASP A 46 30.73 -13.15 33.34
N ASN A 47 32.05 -12.89 33.33
CA ASN A 47 32.55 -11.59 32.86
C ASN A 47 32.37 -11.39 31.35
N PHE A 48 32.26 -12.47 30.58
CA PHE A 48 31.99 -12.44 29.14
C PHE A 48 30.51 -12.17 28.83
N GLY A 49 29.60 -12.53 29.75
CA GLY A 49 28.16 -12.36 29.61
C GLY A 49 27.38 -13.65 29.34
N HIS A 50 28.00 -14.83 29.44
CA HIS A 50 27.23 -16.09 29.40
C HIS A 50 26.40 -16.22 30.67
N MET A 51 25.22 -16.83 30.55
CA MET A 51 24.38 -17.30 31.65
C MET A 51 24.02 -18.76 31.42
N TRP A 52 23.55 -19.44 32.47
CA TRP A 52 23.00 -20.79 32.37
C TRP A 52 21.67 -20.92 33.11
N ILE A 53 20.82 -21.82 32.61
CA ILE A 53 19.55 -22.23 33.24
C ILE A 53 19.28 -23.69 32.93
N ASP A 54 18.74 -24.42 33.91
CA ASP A 54 18.36 -25.83 33.81
C ASP A 54 16.86 -26.03 33.62
N SER A 55 16.47 -27.25 33.28
CA SER A 55 15.08 -27.61 32.97
C SER A 55 14.13 -27.66 34.17
N ASP A 56 14.65 -27.57 35.39
CA ASP A 56 13.84 -27.58 36.62
C ASP A 56 13.37 -26.15 36.98
N GLU A 57 14.03 -25.12 36.45
CA GLU A 57 13.63 -23.72 36.62
C GLU A 57 12.52 -23.30 35.64
N PRO A 58 11.58 -22.43 36.07
CA PRO A 58 10.61 -21.82 35.17
C PRO A 58 11.31 -21.02 34.04
N GLY A 59 11.02 -21.36 32.79
CA GLY A 59 11.65 -20.72 31.63
C GLY A 59 12.94 -21.39 31.18
N GLY A 60 13.36 -22.47 31.85
CA GLY A 60 14.49 -23.29 31.44
C GLY A 60 14.27 -24.12 30.17
N PRO A 61 15.32 -24.77 29.65
CA PRO A 61 15.25 -25.61 28.47
C PRO A 61 14.34 -26.83 28.70
N THR A 62 13.82 -27.40 27.61
CA THR A 62 13.12 -28.69 27.66
C THR A 62 14.12 -29.83 27.51
N TYR A 63 14.12 -30.79 28.43
CA TYR A 63 14.82 -32.05 28.24
C TYR A 63 14.22 -32.83 27.05
N SER A 64 15.06 -33.14 26.07
CA SER A 64 14.66 -33.80 24.82
C SER A 64 15.86 -34.53 24.20
N TRP A 65 16.09 -35.76 24.66
CA TRP A 65 17.23 -36.57 24.24
C TRP A 65 17.29 -36.78 22.72
N ILE A 66 18.49 -36.68 22.14
CA ILE A 66 18.72 -36.93 20.71
C ILE A 66 19.59 -38.17 20.59
N ASP A 67 18.98 -39.31 20.29
CA ASP A 67 19.71 -40.55 20.10
C ASP A 67 20.51 -40.52 18.79
N ILE A 68 21.84 -40.36 18.93
CA ILE A 68 22.78 -40.39 17.81
C ILE A 68 23.48 -41.74 17.64
N SER A 69 23.14 -42.79 18.41
CA SER A 69 23.81 -44.10 18.32
C SER A 69 23.72 -44.75 16.93
N GLY A 70 22.66 -44.45 16.19
CA GLY A 70 22.41 -44.96 14.83
C GLY A 70 22.89 -44.06 13.69
N ILE A 71 23.23 -42.79 13.96
CA ILE A 71 23.57 -41.77 12.93
C ILE A 71 24.94 -41.12 13.14
N GLY A 72 25.45 -41.15 14.37
CA GLY A 72 26.76 -40.64 14.76
C GLY A 72 27.86 -41.67 14.52
N THR A 73 29.09 -41.17 14.48
CA THR A 73 30.30 -41.98 14.40
C THR A 73 30.85 -42.24 15.80
N PRO A 74 31.24 -43.48 16.14
CA PRO A 74 31.97 -43.75 17.38
C PRO A 74 33.25 -42.91 17.47
N ILE A 75 33.51 -42.32 18.63
CA ILE A 75 34.69 -41.52 18.90
C ILE A 75 35.87 -42.45 19.19
N ASP A 76 37.01 -42.19 18.56
CA ASP A 76 38.27 -42.87 18.84
C ASP A 76 39.05 -42.07 19.88
N PHE A 77 39.12 -42.56 21.13
CA PHE A 77 39.88 -41.93 22.22
C PHE A 77 41.38 -42.28 22.20
N GLY A 78 41.84 -43.02 21.19
CA GLY A 78 43.21 -43.48 21.07
C GLY A 78 43.46 -44.84 21.71
N ALA A 79 44.73 -45.14 21.99
CA ALA A 79 45.14 -46.45 22.49
C ALA A 79 44.77 -46.68 23.97
N ASP A 80 44.61 -45.60 24.73
CA ASP A 80 44.14 -45.59 26.11
C ASP A 80 42.74 -44.98 26.10
N ILE A 81 41.72 -45.78 26.37
CA ILE A 81 40.32 -45.34 26.35
C ILE A 81 39.78 -45.07 27.77
N ASP A 82 40.63 -45.23 28.80
CA ASP A 82 40.38 -44.74 30.16
C ASP A 82 40.74 -43.24 30.22
N ASP A 83 41.99 -42.91 29.89
CA ASP A 83 42.52 -41.55 29.90
C ASP A 83 42.90 -41.12 28.46
N GLY A 84 41.86 -40.95 27.62
CA GLY A 84 41.99 -40.72 26.18
C GLY A 84 41.38 -39.41 25.70
N ASN A 85 41.82 -38.97 24.52
CA ASN A 85 41.30 -37.75 23.87
C ASN A 85 41.18 -38.00 22.37
N SER A 86 40.10 -37.52 21.76
CA SER A 86 39.80 -37.77 20.35
C SER A 86 40.69 -37.03 19.36
N GLY A 87 41.32 -35.93 19.79
CA GLY A 87 41.77 -34.90 18.86
C GLY A 87 40.57 -34.20 18.16
N PRO A 88 40.81 -33.37 17.14
CA PRO A 88 39.80 -32.45 16.64
C PRO A 88 38.76 -33.15 15.76
N LEU A 89 37.50 -33.09 16.17
CA LEU A 89 36.32 -33.52 15.44
C LEU A 89 35.73 -32.31 14.71
N PRO A 90 35.73 -32.27 13.36
CA PRO A 90 35.25 -31.12 12.60
C PRO A 90 33.73 -31.01 12.62
N PHE A 91 33.22 -29.79 12.82
CA PHE A 91 31.78 -29.49 12.79
C PHE A 91 31.23 -29.35 11.38
N GLY A 92 32.02 -28.81 10.45
CA GLY A 92 31.53 -28.38 9.14
C GLY A 92 30.85 -27.01 9.13
N PHE A 93 30.85 -26.29 10.25
CA PHE A 93 30.35 -24.92 10.42
C PHE A 93 31.19 -24.15 11.45
N SER A 94 30.99 -22.82 11.52
CA SER A 94 31.63 -21.95 12.51
C SER A 94 30.81 -21.87 13.80
N PHE A 95 31.46 -22.08 14.93
CA PHE A 95 30.89 -21.97 16.26
C PHE A 95 31.69 -20.97 17.10
N TYR A 96 31.02 -20.03 17.76
CA TYR A 96 31.63 -18.98 18.54
C TYR A 96 31.55 -19.30 20.03
N PHE A 97 32.66 -19.12 20.73
CA PHE A 97 32.77 -19.38 22.17
C PHE A 97 33.78 -18.43 22.79
N TYR A 98 33.37 -17.70 23.85
CA TYR A 98 34.15 -16.63 24.50
C TYR A 98 34.84 -15.67 23.50
N GLY A 99 34.11 -15.26 22.45
CA GLY A 99 34.56 -14.27 21.48
C GLY A 99 35.52 -14.80 20.42
N ASN A 100 35.79 -16.11 20.40
CA ASN A 100 36.63 -16.76 19.40
C ASN A 100 35.78 -17.67 18.51
N GLU A 101 36.20 -17.83 17.25
CA GLU A 101 35.58 -18.71 16.27
C GLU A 101 36.30 -20.07 16.23
N PHE A 102 35.52 -21.15 16.26
CA PHE A 102 35.98 -22.53 16.21
C PHE A 102 35.25 -23.34 15.14
N THR A 103 35.92 -24.34 14.58
CA THR A 103 35.37 -25.22 13.52
C THR A 103 35.47 -26.70 13.85
N SER A 104 36.00 -27.02 15.04
CA SER A 104 36.17 -28.37 15.55
C SER A 104 36.21 -28.37 17.08
N ILE A 105 36.03 -29.55 17.67
CA ILE A 105 36.17 -29.77 19.12
C ILE A 105 36.88 -31.09 19.40
N ASN A 106 37.59 -31.15 20.52
CA ASN A 106 38.24 -32.34 21.03
C ASN A 106 37.43 -32.88 22.21
N VAL A 107 37.31 -34.20 22.33
CA VAL A 107 36.49 -34.85 23.36
C VAL A 107 37.38 -35.77 24.19
N CYS A 108 37.31 -35.63 25.51
CA CYS A 108 38.01 -36.51 26.44
C CYS A 108 37.09 -37.63 26.95
N SER A 109 37.68 -38.79 27.24
CA SER A 109 36.95 -39.88 27.89
C SER A 109 36.30 -39.43 29.21
N ASN A 110 37.00 -38.59 29.97
CA ASN A 110 36.66 -38.09 31.31
C ASN A 110 35.56 -37.00 31.36
N GLY A 111 34.59 -37.04 30.43
CA GLY A 111 33.34 -36.26 30.54
C GLY A 111 33.46 -34.74 30.30
N TRP A 112 34.48 -34.33 29.54
CA TRP A 112 34.66 -32.95 29.08
C TRP A 112 35.08 -32.88 27.60
N ALA A 113 34.88 -31.72 26.99
CA ALA A 113 35.33 -31.40 25.64
C ALA A 113 36.04 -30.03 25.62
N SER A 114 36.95 -29.81 24.67
CA SER A 114 37.66 -28.54 24.52
C SER A 114 37.81 -28.15 23.05
N PHE A 115 37.60 -26.87 22.75
CA PHE A 115 37.77 -26.36 21.38
C PHE A 115 39.24 -26.31 20.95
N THR A 116 40.19 -26.33 21.88
CA THR A 116 41.62 -26.17 21.58
C THR A 116 42.49 -27.32 22.12
N ASP A 117 42.09 -28.01 23.18
CA ASP A 117 42.90 -29.05 23.84
C ASP A 117 42.53 -30.48 23.39
N GLY A 118 43.35 -30.99 22.46
CA GLY A 118 43.27 -32.38 21.97
C GLY A 118 44.28 -33.33 22.61
N SER A 119 44.87 -33.00 23.75
CA SER A 119 45.99 -33.76 24.32
C SER A 119 45.93 -33.99 25.83
N THR A 120 45.28 -33.11 26.58
CA THR A 120 45.04 -33.33 28.00
C THR A 120 44.05 -34.48 28.19
N VAL A 121 44.32 -35.30 29.20
CA VAL A 121 43.55 -36.50 29.55
C VAL A 121 43.31 -36.56 31.05
N SER A 122 43.26 -35.39 31.71
CA SER A 122 43.08 -35.33 33.15
C SER A 122 41.74 -35.96 33.52
N TRP A 123 41.78 -36.86 34.51
CA TRP A 123 40.63 -37.49 35.16
C TRP A 123 40.25 -36.77 36.46
N SER A 124 41.15 -35.94 37.01
CA SER A 124 40.89 -35.18 38.23
C SER A 124 40.19 -33.89 37.87
N ASN A 125 38.92 -33.77 38.26
CA ASN A 125 38.12 -32.58 38.02
C ASN A 125 38.54 -31.39 38.90
N SER A 126 38.24 -30.19 38.45
CA SER A 126 38.59 -28.91 39.09
C SER A 126 37.40 -27.95 39.13
N TYR A 127 37.47 -26.91 39.96
CA TYR A 127 36.49 -25.83 39.93
C TYR A 127 36.57 -25.06 38.61
N ILE A 128 35.51 -24.34 38.24
CA ILE A 128 35.45 -23.53 37.02
C ILE A 128 35.27 -22.04 37.41
N PRO A 129 36.04 -21.11 36.82
CA PRO A 129 37.16 -21.32 35.91
C PRO A 129 38.46 -21.72 36.63
N ASP A 130 39.31 -22.53 35.98
CA ASP A 130 40.65 -22.88 36.46
C ASP A 130 41.72 -22.64 35.37
N PRO A 131 42.78 -21.85 35.62
CA PRO A 131 43.86 -21.68 34.65
C PRO A 131 44.61 -22.98 34.27
N ALA A 132 44.47 -24.05 35.05
CA ALA A 132 45.02 -25.36 34.71
C ALA A 132 44.30 -25.99 33.50
N LEU A 133 45.04 -26.73 32.67
CA LEU A 133 44.44 -27.40 31.51
C LEU A 133 43.49 -28.53 31.93
N PRO A 134 42.43 -28.81 31.14
CA PRO A 134 42.10 -28.22 29.83
C PRO A 134 41.47 -26.82 29.93
N ASN A 135 41.53 -26.03 28.85
CA ASN A 135 40.89 -24.69 28.71
C ASN A 135 40.05 -24.65 27.43
N ASP A 136 39.33 -23.55 27.16
CA ASP A 136 38.25 -23.51 26.15
C ASP A 136 37.29 -24.69 26.34
N MET A 137 36.95 -24.96 27.61
CA MET A 137 36.40 -26.23 28.06
C MET A 137 34.86 -26.17 28.14
N LEU A 138 34.25 -27.28 27.74
CA LEU A 138 32.88 -27.69 28.02
C LEU A 138 32.92 -28.88 28.99
N ALA A 139 32.75 -28.62 30.28
CA ALA A 139 32.67 -29.65 31.30
C ALA A 139 31.19 -30.06 31.44
N ILE A 140 30.80 -31.18 30.85
CA ILE A 140 29.42 -31.68 30.95
C ILE A 140 29.24 -32.58 32.17
N PHE A 141 30.23 -33.41 32.46
CA PHE A 141 30.28 -34.27 33.64
C PHE A 141 31.74 -34.67 33.87
N TYR A 142 32.60 -33.67 34.12
CA TYR A 142 34.04 -33.89 34.24
C TYR A 142 34.33 -34.67 35.52
N ASP A 143 34.70 -35.94 35.37
CA ASP A 143 35.13 -36.88 36.40
C ASP A 143 35.88 -38.06 35.73
N ASP A 144 36.43 -38.98 36.52
CA ASP A 144 37.17 -40.17 36.08
C ASP A 144 36.24 -41.24 35.46
N LEU A 145 36.05 -41.16 34.13
CA LEU A 145 35.19 -42.05 33.35
C LEU A 145 36.00 -43.04 32.52
N ASN A 146 35.55 -44.29 32.45
CA ASN A 146 36.36 -45.35 31.85
C ASN A 146 35.60 -46.17 30.79
N PHE A 147 35.96 -45.97 29.52
CA PHE A 147 35.39 -46.74 28.39
C PHE A 147 35.90 -48.18 28.28
N GLU A 148 36.98 -48.57 28.98
CA GLU A 148 37.40 -49.98 29.10
C GLU A 148 36.36 -50.83 29.85
N ASN A 149 35.59 -50.19 30.74
CA ASN A 149 34.56 -50.85 31.55
C ASN A 149 33.18 -50.90 30.87
N GLY A 150 32.95 -50.12 29.81
CA GLY A 150 31.71 -50.14 29.04
C GLY A 150 31.36 -48.82 28.37
N GLY A 151 30.25 -48.82 27.63
CA GLY A 151 29.72 -47.63 26.96
C GLY A 151 30.37 -47.32 25.62
N THR A 152 29.92 -46.25 24.96
CA THR A 152 30.48 -45.77 23.68
C THR A 152 30.29 -44.26 23.55
N GLY A 153 31.34 -43.58 23.11
CA GLY A 153 31.29 -42.15 22.76
C GLY A 153 30.84 -42.00 21.31
N TYR A 154 29.92 -41.08 21.02
CA TYR A 154 29.45 -40.80 19.65
C TYR A 154 29.59 -39.32 19.32
N PHE A 155 29.95 -39.02 18.07
CA PHE A 155 29.95 -37.69 17.49
C PHE A 155 29.06 -37.65 16.26
N TYR A 156 28.22 -36.63 16.16
CA TYR A 156 27.39 -36.36 14.98
C TYR A 156 27.46 -34.88 14.63
N THR A 157 27.44 -34.57 13.33
CA THR A 157 27.21 -33.20 12.84
C THR A 157 26.35 -33.24 11.57
N ASN A 158 25.50 -32.23 11.39
CA ASN A 158 24.78 -32.03 10.13
C ASN A 158 25.57 -31.21 9.10
N ASN A 159 26.78 -30.73 9.43
CA ASN A 159 27.63 -29.85 8.61
C ASN A 159 26.96 -28.53 8.20
N VAL A 160 25.97 -28.07 8.96
CA VAL A 160 25.24 -26.82 8.70
C VAL A 160 25.28 -25.94 9.94
N ASP A 161 24.76 -26.44 11.06
CA ASP A 161 24.60 -25.65 12.28
C ASP A 161 24.62 -26.47 13.58
N THR A 162 24.59 -27.81 13.53
CA THR A 162 24.38 -28.64 14.72
C THR A 162 25.43 -29.74 14.82
N ALA A 163 26.08 -29.83 15.97
CA ALA A 163 26.96 -30.93 16.36
C ALA A 163 26.54 -31.50 17.72
N ILE A 164 26.66 -32.82 17.89
CA ILE A 164 26.25 -33.55 19.09
C ILE A 164 27.37 -34.51 19.50
N ILE A 165 27.72 -34.48 20.79
CA ILE A 165 28.69 -35.38 21.41
C ILE A 165 27.98 -36.14 22.52
N THR A 166 27.97 -37.47 22.48
CA THR A 166 27.29 -38.30 23.48
C THR A 166 28.28 -39.25 24.15
N TRP A 167 28.21 -39.33 25.48
CA TRP A 167 28.74 -40.45 26.26
C TRP A 167 27.56 -41.36 26.56
N ASP A 168 27.53 -42.56 25.99
CA ASP A 168 26.42 -43.50 26.13
C ASP A 168 26.80 -44.68 27.03
N HIS A 169 26.12 -44.82 28.18
CA HIS A 169 26.29 -45.88 29.16
C HIS A 169 27.75 -46.08 29.65
N VAL A 170 28.46 -44.98 29.92
CA VAL A 170 29.88 -45.00 30.32
C VAL A 170 30.00 -45.12 31.84
N PRO A 171 30.67 -46.15 32.38
CA PRO A 171 30.92 -46.25 33.82
C PRO A 171 32.00 -45.28 34.31
N ASP A 172 31.96 -44.90 35.58
CA ASP A 172 33.14 -44.33 36.24
C ASP A 172 34.24 -45.39 36.43
N TRP A 173 35.46 -44.95 36.74
CA TRP A 173 36.60 -45.83 37.01
C TRP A 173 36.30 -46.91 38.08
N ARG A 174 35.48 -46.62 39.11
CA ARG A 174 35.13 -47.57 40.17
C ARG A 174 33.94 -48.45 39.85
N GLN A 175 33.23 -48.17 38.76
CA GLN A 175 32.02 -48.88 38.34
C GLN A 175 30.89 -48.77 39.38
N GLU A 176 30.78 -47.61 40.04
CA GLU A 176 29.74 -47.28 41.01
C GLU A 176 28.56 -46.52 40.36
N GLY A 177 28.80 -45.85 39.24
CA GLY A 177 27.82 -45.18 38.40
C GLY A 177 27.99 -45.54 36.92
N ILE A 178 26.90 -45.40 36.16
CA ILE A 178 26.87 -45.51 34.69
C ILE A 178 26.13 -44.29 34.19
N PHE A 179 26.70 -43.60 33.20
CA PHE A 179 26.22 -42.28 32.79
C PHE A 179 25.96 -42.21 31.29
N THR A 180 24.83 -41.58 30.96
CA THR A 180 24.41 -41.30 29.59
C THR A 180 24.04 -39.83 29.48
N PHE A 181 24.90 -39.04 28.82
CA PHE A 181 24.75 -37.59 28.67
C PHE A 181 25.31 -37.09 27.33
N GLN A 182 24.90 -35.90 26.91
CA GLN A 182 25.33 -35.32 25.63
C GLN A 182 25.49 -33.80 25.65
N ILE A 183 26.47 -33.30 24.89
CA ILE A 183 26.63 -31.90 24.52
C ILE A 183 25.97 -31.70 23.16
N ILE A 184 25.17 -30.66 23.02
CA ILE A 184 24.59 -30.20 21.76
C ILE A 184 25.11 -28.78 21.52
N LEU A 185 25.79 -28.60 20.39
CA LEU A 185 26.24 -27.31 19.90
C LEU A 185 25.34 -26.89 18.74
N THR A 186 24.73 -25.72 18.85
CA THR A 186 23.93 -25.12 17.77
C THR A 186 24.51 -23.75 17.42
N ALA A 187 24.90 -23.59 16.17
CA ALA A 187 25.45 -22.36 15.64
C ALA A 187 24.46 -21.18 15.84
N PRO A 188 24.94 -19.96 16.09
CA PRO A 188 26.36 -19.62 16.11
C PRO A 188 27.06 -19.84 17.47
N ALA A 189 26.36 -19.99 18.60
CA ALA A 189 27.02 -20.10 19.93
C ALA A 189 26.20 -20.82 21.03
N HIS A 190 25.09 -21.46 20.70
CA HIS A 190 24.23 -22.07 21.73
C HIS A 190 24.78 -23.43 22.17
N ILE A 191 24.86 -23.63 23.47
CA ILE A 191 25.34 -24.88 24.09
C ILE A 191 24.19 -25.44 24.94
N THR A 192 23.88 -26.72 24.76
CA THR A 192 22.94 -27.43 25.61
C THR A 192 23.57 -28.74 26.10
N TYR A 193 23.53 -28.96 27.40
CA TYR A 193 23.83 -30.27 28.00
C TYR A 193 22.53 -31.00 28.26
N GLN A 194 22.51 -32.31 28.02
CA GLN A 194 21.40 -33.18 28.41
C GLN A 194 21.90 -34.43 29.12
N TYR A 195 21.17 -34.85 30.14
CA TYR A 195 21.48 -35.99 30.99
C TYR A 195 20.30 -36.95 30.99
N SER A 196 20.46 -38.12 30.38
CA SER A 196 19.39 -39.11 30.25
C SER A 196 19.35 -40.04 31.44
N GLU A 197 20.40 -40.84 31.61
CA GLU A 197 20.52 -41.86 32.65
C GLU A 197 21.76 -41.58 33.49
N MET A 198 21.56 -41.18 34.76
CA MET A 198 22.65 -40.80 35.66
C MET A 198 22.58 -41.62 36.95
N GLY A 199 23.63 -42.39 37.24
CA GLY A 199 23.81 -43.08 38.53
C GLY A 199 23.95 -44.61 38.41
N PRO A 200 23.75 -45.37 39.50
CA PRO A 200 23.15 -44.97 40.77
C PRO A 200 24.10 -44.29 41.78
N GLY A 201 25.41 -44.24 41.51
CA GLY A 201 26.41 -43.59 42.37
C GLY A 201 27.09 -42.39 41.72
N ARG A 202 27.98 -41.72 42.47
CA ARG A 202 28.97 -40.75 41.97
C ARG A 202 28.38 -39.49 41.28
N LEU A 203 27.18 -39.06 41.70
CA LEU A 203 26.49 -37.90 41.12
C LEU A 203 26.95 -36.54 41.66
N ASP A 204 27.81 -36.52 42.67
CA ASP A 204 28.27 -35.31 43.36
C ASP A 204 29.80 -35.16 43.34
N GLU A 205 30.52 -35.86 42.45
CA GLU A 205 31.99 -35.89 42.36
C GLU A 205 32.51 -35.37 41.01
N CYS A 206 31.75 -34.50 40.35
CA CYS A 206 32.09 -33.97 39.02
C CYS A 206 32.15 -32.44 38.97
N SER A 207 32.69 -31.94 37.86
CA SER A 207 32.57 -30.54 37.46
C SER A 207 31.63 -30.39 36.27
N ILE A 208 30.78 -29.37 36.32
CA ILE A 208 29.85 -29.00 35.25
C ILE A 208 29.98 -27.50 35.02
N GLY A 209 30.19 -27.08 33.77
CA GLY A 209 30.34 -25.68 33.42
C GLY A 209 30.98 -25.44 32.05
N ILE A 210 31.35 -24.19 31.81
CA ILE A 210 32.08 -23.72 30.63
C ILE A 210 33.16 -22.72 31.02
N GLU A 211 34.30 -22.68 30.31
CA GLU A 211 35.36 -21.69 30.61
C GLU A 211 36.15 -21.25 29.36
N ASN A 212 36.78 -20.08 29.47
CA ASN A 212 37.51 -19.46 28.37
C ASN A 212 38.92 -20.05 28.13
N SER A 213 39.58 -19.57 27.07
CA SER A 213 40.91 -20.06 26.61
C SER A 213 42.06 -20.04 27.62
N ASN A 214 41.92 -19.36 28.75
CA ASN A 214 42.98 -19.24 29.75
C ASN A 214 42.51 -19.50 31.19
N GLY A 215 41.28 -19.99 31.38
CA GLY A 215 40.72 -20.31 32.69
C GLY A 215 40.64 -19.11 33.64
N SER A 216 40.47 -17.91 33.07
CA SER A 216 40.29 -16.68 33.88
C SER A 216 38.83 -16.24 33.98
N ASP A 217 37.96 -16.79 33.12
CA ASP A 217 36.53 -16.51 33.11
C ASP A 217 35.77 -17.80 32.75
N GLY A 218 34.64 -18.00 33.41
CA GLY A 218 33.91 -19.26 33.36
C GLY A 218 32.59 -19.21 34.10
N LEU A 219 31.69 -20.13 33.74
CA LEU A 219 30.47 -20.42 34.47
C LEU A 219 30.52 -21.82 35.06
N GLU A 220 30.67 -21.91 36.38
CA GLU A 220 30.45 -23.14 37.14
C GLU A 220 28.97 -23.36 37.41
N VAL A 221 28.47 -24.54 37.04
CA VAL A 221 27.14 -25.03 37.42
C VAL A 221 27.24 -25.82 38.72
N ALA A 222 28.19 -26.75 38.78
CA ALA A 222 28.45 -27.57 39.96
C ALA A 222 29.92 -28.01 40.00
N TYR A 223 30.49 -28.05 41.20
CA TYR A 223 31.78 -28.67 41.48
C TYR A 223 31.67 -29.47 42.78
N ASN A 224 31.86 -30.78 42.69
CA ASN A 224 31.83 -31.71 43.83
C ASN A 224 30.66 -31.47 44.80
N ALA A 225 29.46 -31.27 44.22
CA ALA A 225 28.25 -30.92 44.94
C ALA A 225 27.06 -31.74 44.43
N SER A 226 26.10 -32.00 45.32
CA SER A 226 24.83 -32.63 44.92
C SER A 226 24.05 -31.68 44.02
N TYR A 227 23.77 -32.13 42.81
CA TYR A 227 23.04 -31.38 41.77
C TYR A 227 22.43 -32.34 40.73
N MET A 228 23.23 -33.29 40.24
CA MET A 228 22.89 -34.12 39.09
C MET A 228 21.74 -35.12 39.31
N HIS A 229 20.86 -35.24 38.32
CA HIS A 229 19.85 -36.30 38.18
C HIS A 229 19.51 -36.59 36.71
N SER A 230 18.85 -37.72 36.46
CA SER A 230 18.31 -38.08 35.14
C SER A 230 17.25 -37.10 34.64
N ASN A 231 17.10 -37.04 33.31
CA ASN A 231 16.16 -36.20 32.57
C ASN A 231 16.35 -34.70 32.81
N LEU A 232 17.61 -34.27 32.95
CA LEU A 232 18.00 -32.87 33.14
C LEU A 232 18.51 -32.28 31.83
N ALA A 233 18.18 -31.02 31.54
CA ALA A 233 18.83 -30.24 30.48
C ALA A 233 19.35 -28.92 31.04
N ILE A 234 20.49 -28.44 30.54
CA ILE A 234 21.11 -27.17 30.91
C ILE A 234 21.47 -26.44 29.63
N THR A 235 21.12 -25.16 29.51
CA THR A 235 21.51 -24.34 28.35
C THR A 235 22.40 -23.18 28.77
N PHE A 236 23.41 -22.88 27.96
CA PHE A 236 24.28 -21.71 28.10
C PHE A 236 24.04 -20.76 26.93
N TYR A 237 23.89 -19.47 27.24
CA TYR A 237 23.58 -18.43 26.26
C TYR A 237 24.12 -17.07 26.70
N THR A 238 24.34 -16.15 25.76
CA THR A 238 24.65 -14.74 26.04
C THR A 238 23.39 -13.88 25.89
N HIS A 239 23.29 -12.76 26.62
CA HIS A 239 22.19 -11.81 26.45
C HIS A 239 22.59 -10.70 25.47
N TRP A 240 21.72 -10.34 24.53
CA TRP A 240 21.93 -9.22 23.59
C TRP A 240 21.90 -7.84 24.26
N LEU A 241 21.48 -7.80 25.53
CA LEU A 241 21.36 -6.61 26.36
C LEU A 241 22.07 -6.87 27.70
N SER A 242 23.08 -6.05 28.01
CA SER A 242 23.83 -6.19 29.27
C SER A 242 24.20 -4.83 29.87
N ALA A 243 24.47 -4.82 31.18
CA ALA A 243 24.88 -3.63 31.94
C ALA A 243 26.19 -3.90 32.70
N PHE A 244 27.16 -2.97 32.63
CA PHE A 244 28.39 -3.07 33.40
C PHE A 244 28.80 -1.74 34.05
N PRO A 245 29.09 -1.71 35.37
CA PRO A 245 28.97 -2.83 36.30
C PRO A 245 27.50 -3.17 36.59
N ALA A 246 27.20 -4.46 36.81
CA ALA A 246 25.84 -4.94 37.06
C ALA A 246 25.31 -4.58 38.47
N SER A 247 26.18 -4.21 39.41
CA SER A 247 25.76 -3.76 40.75
C SER A 247 26.72 -2.73 41.32
N GLY A 248 26.28 -2.02 42.37
CA GLY A 248 27.09 -1.01 43.02
C GLY A 248 26.50 -0.42 44.30
N ILE A 249 27.36 0.28 45.03
CA ILE A 249 26.97 1.08 46.20
C ILE A 249 27.02 2.55 45.81
N ILE A 250 25.92 3.26 46.04
CA ILE A 250 25.82 4.71 45.87
C ILE A 250 25.68 5.35 47.24
N ASP A 251 26.60 6.24 47.58
CA ASP A 251 26.51 7.04 48.79
C ASP A 251 25.45 8.16 48.67
N PRO A 252 24.92 8.68 49.78
CA PRO A 252 23.97 9.79 49.74
C PRO A 252 24.51 10.98 48.95
N HIS A 253 23.72 11.45 47.98
CA HIS A 253 24.07 12.54 47.05
C HIS A 253 25.14 12.22 46.00
N ASP A 254 25.52 10.97 45.82
CA ASP A 254 26.44 10.54 44.77
C ASP A 254 25.71 9.95 43.55
N SER A 255 26.47 9.57 42.52
CA SER A 255 25.96 8.94 41.29
C SER A 255 26.85 7.79 40.83
N PHE A 256 26.25 6.81 40.17
CA PHE A 256 26.93 5.66 39.57
C PHE A 256 26.60 5.57 38.09
N ASN A 257 27.61 5.28 37.26
CA ASN A 257 27.42 5.09 35.83
C ASN A 257 27.57 3.61 35.50
N ALA A 258 26.57 3.05 34.83
CA ALA A 258 26.65 1.75 34.17
C ALA A 258 26.63 1.94 32.65
N THR A 259 27.47 1.18 31.94
CA THR A 259 27.45 1.09 30.48
C THR A 259 26.43 0.04 30.08
N ILE A 260 25.46 0.43 29.25
CA ILE A 260 24.50 -0.50 28.64
C ILE A 260 25.01 -0.89 27.26
N THR A 261 25.18 -2.19 27.05
CA THR A 261 25.65 -2.75 25.78
C THR A 261 24.50 -3.46 25.08
N PHE A 262 24.28 -3.09 23.82
CA PHE A 262 23.45 -3.81 22.87
C PHE A 262 24.37 -4.53 21.90
N ASP A 263 24.31 -5.86 21.87
CA ASP A 263 25.19 -6.69 21.05
C ASP A 263 24.40 -7.38 19.94
N ALA A 264 24.60 -6.92 18.70
CA ALA A 264 23.98 -7.50 17.50
C ALA A 264 24.83 -8.60 16.85
N SER A 265 26.04 -8.87 17.35
CA SER A 265 26.99 -9.77 16.67
C SER A 265 26.44 -11.18 16.45
N MET A 266 25.49 -11.60 17.29
CA MET A 266 24.89 -12.94 17.29
C MET A 266 23.37 -12.92 17.07
N LEU A 267 22.82 -11.80 16.60
CA LEU A 267 21.40 -11.63 16.34
C LEU A 267 21.11 -11.68 14.83
N SER A 268 20.00 -12.31 14.47
CA SER A 268 19.43 -12.19 13.12
C SER A 268 18.75 -10.83 12.95
N GLU A 269 18.37 -10.48 11.72
CA GLU A 269 17.53 -9.31 11.50
C GLU A 269 16.23 -9.43 12.31
N GLY A 270 15.78 -8.31 12.87
CA GLY A 270 14.57 -8.29 13.67
C GLY A 270 14.53 -7.20 14.72
N THR A 271 13.40 -7.15 15.43
CA THR A 271 13.21 -6.29 16.60
C THR A 271 13.24 -7.14 17.85
N TYR A 272 14.20 -6.85 18.72
CA TYR A 272 14.39 -7.48 20.01
C TYR A 272 13.93 -6.53 21.11
N THR A 273 13.14 -7.03 22.06
CA THR A 273 12.64 -6.25 23.20
C THR A 273 13.03 -6.93 24.50
N GLY A 274 13.51 -6.15 25.45
CA GLY A 274 13.95 -6.62 26.77
C GLY A 274 13.88 -5.50 27.80
N ASN A 275 14.09 -5.82 29.07
CA ASN A 275 14.13 -4.83 30.15
C ASN A 275 15.49 -4.88 30.84
N ILE A 276 15.96 -3.71 31.29
CA ILE A 276 16.97 -3.64 32.35
C ILE A 276 16.22 -3.44 33.65
N ASN A 277 16.36 -4.40 34.56
CA ASN A 277 15.70 -4.38 35.86
C ASN A 277 16.66 -3.78 36.88
N LEU A 278 16.34 -2.58 37.36
CA LEU A 278 17.11 -1.86 38.37
C LEU A 278 16.47 -2.07 39.74
N GLU A 279 17.03 -2.97 40.53
CA GLU A 279 16.65 -3.17 41.93
C GLU A 279 17.51 -2.29 42.84
N SER A 280 16.93 -1.77 43.91
CA SER A 280 17.67 -1.00 44.89
C SER A 280 17.05 -1.05 46.28
N ASN A 281 17.83 -0.66 47.28
CA ASN A 281 17.30 -0.43 48.62
C ASN A 281 16.67 0.96 48.83
N ASP A 282 16.37 1.71 47.76
CA ASP A 282 15.54 2.92 47.84
C ASP A 282 14.10 2.54 48.24
N PRO A 283 13.59 2.97 49.41
CA PRO A 283 12.24 2.61 49.84
C PRO A 283 11.13 3.20 48.95
N VAL A 284 11.44 4.17 48.07
CA VAL A 284 10.49 4.77 47.14
C VAL A 284 10.45 4.01 45.81
N ASN A 285 11.61 3.69 45.24
CA ASN A 285 11.75 2.98 43.97
C ASN A 285 12.67 1.76 44.14
N PRO A 286 12.21 0.72 44.84
CA PRO A 286 13.04 -0.46 45.10
C PRO A 286 13.24 -1.33 43.85
N ASP A 287 12.41 -1.13 42.82
CA ASP A 287 12.44 -1.86 41.55
C ASP A 287 11.99 -0.91 40.45
N VAL A 288 12.79 -0.79 39.39
CA VAL A 288 12.54 0.04 38.22
C VAL A 288 12.89 -0.74 36.95
N ASP A 289 11.88 -1.05 36.15
CA ASP A 289 12.07 -1.62 34.81
C ASP A 289 12.36 -0.52 33.78
N ILE A 290 13.45 -0.67 33.03
CA ILE A 290 13.81 0.19 31.90
C ILE A 290 13.62 -0.61 30.60
N PRO A 291 12.53 -0.38 29.85
CA PRO A 291 12.29 -1.10 28.60
C PRO A 291 13.28 -0.69 27.52
N CYS A 292 13.82 -1.68 26.82
CA CYS A 292 14.80 -1.56 25.76
C CYS A 292 14.28 -2.21 24.47
N THR A 293 14.44 -1.52 23.35
CA THR A 293 14.14 -2.04 22.01
C THR A 293 15.39 -1.95 21.16
N PHE A 294 15.77 -3.04 20.51
CA PHE A 294 16.92 -3.14 19.63
C PHE A 294 16.49 -3.63 18.25
N VAL A 295 16.76 -2.83 17.22
CA VAL A 295 16.45 -3.18 15.82
C VAL A 295 17.75 -3.55 15.14
N VAL A 296 17.85 -4.81 14.73
CA VAL A 296 19.00 -5.35 13.99
C VAL A 296 18.62 -5.47 12.52
N SER A 297 19.41 -4.88 11.64
CA SER A 297 19.22 -4.91 10.18
C SER A 297 20.56 -5.13 9.49
N LEU A 298 20.54 -5.80 8.33
CA LEU A 298 21.71 -5.90 7.48
C LEU A 298 22.00 -4.54 6.83
N THR A 299 23.28 -4.22 6.68
CA THR A 299 23.77 -3.10 5.87
C THR A 299 24.63 -3.67 4.76
N TYR A 300 24.30 -3.34 3.52
CA TYR A 300 25.07 -3.76 2.35
C TYR A 300 26.01 -2.63 1.93
N GLU A 301 27.24 -2.97 1.57
CA GLU A 301 28.22 -1.99 1.10
C GLU A 301 27.84 -1.46 -0.30
N ALA A 302 27.36 -2.35 -1.16
CA ALA A 302 26.83 -2.05 -2.48
C ALA A 302 25.36 -2.48 -2.53
N ASP A 303 24.46 -1.49 -2.65
CA ASP A 303 23.02 -1.71 -2.82
C ASP A 303 22.43 -0.46 -3.52
N ALA A 304 21.85 -0.64 -4.70
CA ALA A 304 21.18 0.43 -5.41
C ALA A 304 19.91 -0.08 -6.09
N GLY A 305 18.82 0.66 -5.94
CA GLY A 305 17.51 0.25 -6.44
C GLY A 305 16.73 1.37 -7.09
N VAL A 306 15.66 0.98 -7.80
CA VAL A 306 14.66 1.91 -8.33
C VAL A 306 13.55 2.03 -7.29
N SER A 307 13.36 3.22 -6.72
CA SER A 307 12.33 3.46 -5.70
C SER A 307 10.95 3.76 -6.30
N ALA A 308 10.90 4.36 -7.50
CA ALA A 308 9.65 4.63 -8.19
C ALA A 308 9.84 4.81 -9.70
N ILE A 309 8.77 4.52 -10.45
CA ILE A 309 8.59 4.97 -11.82
C ILE A 309 7.72 6.23 -11.77
N LEU A 310 8.21 7.34 -12.33
CA LEU A 310 7.53 8.64 -12.27
C LEU A 310 6.88 9.04 -13.60
N SER A 311 7.35 8.49 -14.72
CA SER A 311 6.76 8.74 -16.04
C SER A 311 7.11 7.60 -17.00
N PRO A 312 6.18 7.17 -17.89
CA PRO A 312 4.81 7.68 -18.09
C PRO A 312 3.86 7.51 -16.88
N PRO A 313 2.81 8.35 -16.76
CA PRO A 313 1.82 8.25 -15.68
C PRO A 313 0.88 7.04 -15.85
N ASP A 314 0.04 6.79 -14.84
CA ASP A 314 -0.92 5.68 -14.81
C ASP A 314 -1.87 5.63 -16.02
N THR A 315 -2.16 6.79 -16.64
CA THR A 315 -2.97 6.89 -17.85
C THR A 315 -2.27 7.73 -18.91
N VAL A 316 -2.18 7.21 -20.13
CA VAL A 316 -1.57 7.88 -21.28
C VAL A 316 -2.53 7.95 -22.46
N GLU A 317 -2.38 8.97 -23.30
CA GLU A 317 -3.18 9.15 -24.49
C GLU A 317 -2.45 8.59 -25.72
N ASN A 318 -3.20 7.85 -26.53
CA ASN A 318 -2.70 7.26 -27.77
C ASN A 318 -2.15 8.35 -28.71
N GLY A 319 -0.89 8.19 -29.12
CA GLY A 319 -0.19 9.11 -30.03
C GLY A 319 0.51 10.30 -29.38
N LEU A 320 0.38 10.52 -28.07
CA LEU A 320 1.16 11.52 -27.34
C LEU A 320 2.50 10.95 -26.85
N SER A 321 3.53 11.79 -26.81
CA SER A 321 4.88 11.40 -26.38
C SER A 321 5.10 11.75 -24.90
N TYR A 322 5.60 10.77 -24.14
CA TYR A 322 5.87 10.86 -22.70
C TYR A 322 7.34 10.58 -22.42
N PRO A 323 8.00 11.35 -21.52
CA PRO A 323 9.35 11.03 -21.09
C PRO A 323 9.36 9.75 -20.24
N LEU A 324 10.48 9.05 -20.20
CA LEU A 324 10.71 7.98 -19.22
C LEU A 324 11.47 8.58 -18.04
N VAL A 325 10.95 8.41 -16.83
CA VAL A 325 11.53 8.98 -15.61
C VAL A 325 11.41 7.98 -14.47
N SER A 326 12.53 7.74 -13.80
CA SER A 326 12.60 6.88 -12.59
C SER A 326 13.24 7.64 -11.44
N GLU A 327 12.75 7.37 -10.22
CA GLU A 327 13.44 7.71 -8.98
C GLU A 327 14.32 6.52 -8.56
N ILE A 328 15.55 6.81 -8.18
CA ILE A 328 16.56 5.83 -7.80
C ILE A 328 17.15 6.17 -6.45
N LYS A 329 17.65 5.15 -5.76
CA LYS A 329 18.28 5.31 -4.46
C LYS A 329 19.49 4.40 -4.33
N ASN A 330 20.56 4.94 -3.76
CA ASN A 330 21.68 4.15 -3.24
C ASN A 330 21.34 3.77 -1.80
N TYR A 331 21.03 2.50 -1.54
CA TYR A 331 20.76 1.98 -0.20
C TYR A 331 22.04 1.52 0.52
N GLY A 332 23.14 1.41 -0.22
CA GLY A 332 24.43 1.01 0.30
C GLY A 332 25.13 2.07 1.16
N THR A 333 26.22 1.66 1.79
CA THR A 333 27.05 2.51 2.66
C THR A 333 28.17 3.25 1.91
N GLU A 334 28.45 2.88 0.66
CA GLU A 334 29.48 3.49 -0.18
C GLU A 334 28.90 4.14 -1.46
N PRO A 335 29.61 5.10 -2.09
CA PRO A 335 29.19 5.68 -3.36
C PRO A 335 29.16 4.65 -4.50
N GLN A 336 28.10 4.64 -5.30
CA GLN A 336 27.88 3.63 -6.34
C GLN A 336 27.85 4.21 -7.77
N THR A 337 28.25 3.39 -8.73
CA THR A 337 28.10 3.64 -10.17
C THR A 337 27.43 2.41 -10.78
N PHE A 338 26.28 2.59 -11.38
CA PHE A 338 25.43 1.50 -11.85
C PHE A 338 24.60 1.94 -13.05
N ASP A 339 24.15 0.98 -13.84
CA ASP A 339 23.21 1.21 -14.91
C ASP A 339 21.77 1.07 -14.39
N VAL A 340 20.88 1.90 -14.91
CA VAL A 340 19.44 1.80 -14.71
C VAL A 340 18.82 1.58 -16.08
N ILE A 341 17.96 0.56 -16.18
CA ILE A 341 17.27 0.19 -17.40
C ILE A 341 15.80 0.52 -17.20
N TYR A 342 15.15 1.01 -18.26
CA TYR A 342 13.71 1.22 -18.31
C TYR A 342 13.17 0.52 -19.54
N GLU A 343 12.22 -0.39 -19.34
CA GLU A 343 11.55 -1.14 -20.39
C GLU A 343 10.03 -0.96 -20.28
N ILE A 344 9.38 -0.84 -21.44
CA ILE A 344 7.92 -0.85 -21.54
C ILE A 344 7.52 -1.99 -22.45
N TYR A 345 6.53 -2.76 -22.02
CA TYR A 345 5.93 -3.86 -22.78
C TYR A 345 4.45 -3.60 -22.96
N MET A 346 3.89 -4.00 -24.10
CA MET A 346 2.45 -4.23 -24.16
C MET A 346 2.09 -5.38 -23.21
N SER A 347 1.08 -5.20 -22.37
CA SER A 347 0.73 -6.19 -21.33
C SER A 347 0.49 -7.58 -21.92
N GLY A 348 1.20 -8.58 -21.38
CA GLY A 348 1.18 -9.96 -21.86
C GLY A 348 2.06 -10.25 -23.09
N SER A 349 2.77 -9.26 -23.62
CA SER A 349 3.79 -9.43 -24.66
C SER A 349 5.18 -9.67 -24.06
N SER A 350 6.04 -10.35 -24.80
CA SER A 350 7.47 -10.49 -24.47
C SER A 350 8.38 -9.58 -25.28
N THR A 351 7.82 -8.67 -26.09
CA THR A 351 8.57 -7.72 -26.91
C THR A 351 8.52 -6.32 -26.30
N THR A 352 9.68 -5.71 -26.11
CA THR A 352 9.79 -4.33 -25.65
C THR A 352 9.27 -3.35 -26.70
N GLU A 353 8.40 -2.43 -26.29
CA GLU A 353 7.98 -1.26 -27.06
C GLU A 353 9.05 -0.16 -27.00
N VAL A 354 9.64 0.02 -25.83
CA VAL A 354 10.81 0.89 -25.61
C VAL A 354 11.75 0.23 -24.61
N SER A 355 13.05 0.46 -24.77
CA SER A 355 14.09 0.04 -23.83
C SER A 355 15.21 1.08 -23.89
N ASP A 356 15.50 1.73 -22.77
CA ASP A 356 16.59 2.71 -22.66
C ASP A 356 17.40 2.44 -21.39
N THR A 357 18.67 2.83 -21.40
CA THR A 357 19.61 2.63 -20.30
C THR A 357 20.28 3.95 -19.93
N PHE A 358 20.31 4.27 -18.64
CA PHE A 358 20.99 5.43 -18.09
C PHE A 358 22.07 4.99 -17.09
N THR A 359 23.31 5.44 -17.28
CA THR A 359 24.40 5.17 -16.34
C THR A 359 24.47 6.27 -15.27
N VAL A 360 24.24 5.88 -14.02
CA VAL A 360 24.42 6.73 -12.84
C VAL A 360 25.87 6.66 -12.41
N THR A 361 26.51 7.80 -12.17
CA THR A 361 27.93 7.85 -11.82
C THR A 361 28.14 8.44 -10.43
N ASN A 362 28.81 7.68 -9.57
CA ASN A 362 29.27 8.11 -8.24
C ASN A 362 28.16 8.71 -7.37
N MET A 363 27.01 8.04 -7.29
CA MET A 363 25.88 8.40 -6.43
C MET A 363 26.27 8.16 -4.96
N PRO A 364 26.25 9.19 -4.08
CA PRO A 364 26.62 9.03 -2.68
C PRO A 364 25.77 7.99 -1.94
N ALA A 365 26.32 7.41 -0.88
CA ALA A 365 25.61 6.49 0.01
C ALA A 365 24.33 7.13 0.57
N SER A 366 23.24 6.35 0.64
CA SER A 366 21.91 6.78 1.12
C SER A 366 21.22 7.88 0.31
N ASP A 367 21.81 8.35 -0.80
CA ASP A 367 21.25 9.44 -1.60
C ASP A 367 20.07 8.97 -2.47
N VAL A 368 19.23 9.92 -2.90
CA VAL A 368 18.09 9.69 -3.79
C VAL A 368 18.18 10.68 -4.95
N ASP A 369 17.97 10.20 -6.18
CA ASP A 369 17.99 11.05 -7.37
C ASP A 369 16.86 10.67 -8.33
N THR A 370 16.54 11.58 -9.25
CA THR A 370 15.57 11.36 -10.32
C THR A 370 16.28 11.42 -11.67
N ILE A 371 16.17 10.35 -12.45
CA ILE A 371 16.79 10.25 -13.77
C ILE A 371 15.73 10.36 -14.87
N THR A 372 16.07 11.08 -15.94
CA THR A 372 15.29 11.13 -17.18
C THR A 372 16.08 10.44 -18.27
N PHE A 373 15.47 9.45 -18.91
CA PHE A 373 16.09 8.70 -20.00
C PHE A 373 16.07 9.52 -21.30
N SER A 374 16.83 9.08 -22.31
CA SER A 374 16.98 9.80 -23.57
C SER A 374 15.84 9.53 -24.55
N ASP A 375 15.29 8.32 -24.52
CA ASP A 375 14.13 7.92 -25.32
C ASP A 375 12.82 8.41 -24.68
N THR A 376 11.76 8.37 -25.47
CA THR A 376 10.40 8.72 -25.06
C THR A 376 9.44 7.61 -25.47
N PHE A 377 8.33 7.47 -24.74
CA PHE A 377 7.27 6.53 -25.06
C PHE A 377 6.14 7.23 -25.80
N THR A 378 5.74 6.71 -26.96
CA THR A 378 4.55 7.16 -27.67
C THR A 378 3.67 5.94 -27.95
N PRO A 379 2.63 5.67 -27.12
CA PRO A 379 1.76 4.53 -27.34
C PRO A 379 1.02 4.69 -28.68
N THR A 380 0.84 3.59 -29.39
CA THR A 380 0.16 3.56 -30.71
C THR A 380 -1.08 2.68 -30.72
N VAL A 381 -1.30 1.93 -29.64
CA VAL A 381 -2.41 1.00 -29.48
C VAL A 381 -3.11 1.35 -28.16
N ASP A 382 -4.44 1.33 -28.21
CA ASP A 382 -5.32 1.51 -27.04
C ASP A 382 -5.33 0.20 -26.25
N THR A 383 -4.44 0.10 -25.25
CA THR A 383 -4.16 -1.12 -24.48
C THR A 383 -3.41 -0.78 -23.19
N THR A 384 -3.20 -1.80 -22.36
CA THR A 384 -2.39 -1.72 -21.14
C THR A 384 -0.91 -1.97 -21.44
N TYR A 385 -0.03 -1.21 -20.79
CA TYR A 385 1.41 -1.34 -20.88
C TYR A 385 2.01 -1.62 -19.49
N ASP A 386 2.92 -2.60 -19.43
CA ASP A 386 3.72 -2.91 -18.25
C ASP A 386 5.02 -2.10 -18.31
N LEU A 387 5.32 -1.36 -17.24
CA LEU A 387 6.49 -0.51 -17.11
C LEU A 387 7.41 -1.13 -16.07
N ILE A 388 8.67 -1.31 -16.43
CA ILE A 388 9.66 -1.98 -15.61
C ILE A 388 10.90 -1.10 -15.62
N SER A 389 11.41 -0.76 -14.44
CA SER A 389 12.70 -0.10 -14.31
C SER A 389 13.52 -0.79 -13.25
N TYR A 390 14.78 -1.08 -13.57
CA TYR A 390 15.66 -1.85 -12.69
C TYR A 390 17.12 -1.40 -12.78
N THR A 391 17.85 -1.61 -11.69
CA THR A 391 19.29 -1.37 -11.62
C THR A 391 20.10 -2.60 -12.03
N ILE A 392 21.32 -2.38 -12.50
CA ILE A 392 22.37 -3.41 -12.61
C ILE A 392 23.60 -2.89 -11.89
N LEU A 393 23.85 -3.41 -10.70
CA LEU A 393 25.03 -3.13 -9.87
C LEU A 393 25.77 -4.45 -9.54
N GLU A 394 27.06 -4.51 -9.84
CA GLU A 394 27.88 -5.68 -9.48
C GLU A 394 28.12 -5.70 -7.97
N GLY A 395 27.86 -6.85 -7.33
CA GLY A 395 28.04 -7.02 -5.89
C GLY A 395 26.84 -6.57 -5.05
N ASP A 396 25.75 -6.14 -5.69
CA ASP A 396 24.47 -5.98 -5.01
C ASP A 396 23.95 -7.34 -4.54
N LEU A 397 23.63 -7.44 -3.25
CA LEU A 397 23.14 -8.66 -2.61
C LEU A 397 21.66 -8.57 -2.25
N ASN A 398 21.03 -7.40 -2.42
CA ASN A 398 19.67 -7.14 -2.02
C ASN A 398 18.73 -6.97 -3.22
N ASN A 399 18.47 -8.07 -3.91
CA ASN A 399 17.65 -8.06 -5.12
C ASN A 399 16.17 -7.63 -4.94
N SER A 400 15.75 -7.34 -3.70
CA SER A 400 14.37 -6.98 -3.38
C SER A 400 14.00 -5.54 -3.75
N ASN A 401 14.99 -4.65 -3.93
CA ASN A 401 14.80 -3.24 -4.25
C ASN A 401 15.34 -2.85 -5.65
N ASP A 402 15.99 -3.76 -6.37
CA ASP A 402 16.56 -3.51 -7.70
C ASP A 402 15.52 -3.06 -8.71
N THR A 403 14.33 -3.68 -8.68
CA THR A 403 13.31 -3.58 -9.73
C THR A 403 12.01 -3.01 -9.20
N THR A 404 11.52 -1.96 -9.87
CA THR A 404 10.16 -1.45 -9.70
C THR A 404 9.36 -1.70 -10.97
N THR A 405 8.10 -2.10 -10.80
CA THR A 405 7.13 -2.24 -11.90
C THR A 405 5.88 -1.43 -11.62
N THR A 406 5.25 -0.93 -12.69
CA THR A 406 3.92 -0.33 -12.64
C THR A 406 3.20 -0.58 -13.97
N ILE A 407 1.94 -0.17 -14.06
CA ILE A 407 1.10 -0.33 -15.24
C ILE A 407 0.63 1.05 -15.69
N SER A 408 0.55 1.25 -17.00
CA SER A 408 -0.04 2.43 -17.62
C SER A 408 -1.13 2.03 -18.61
N TYR A 409 -2.27 2.67 -18.53
CA TYR A 409 -3.41 2.45 -19.40
C TYR A 409 -3.41 3.47 -20.54
N CYS A 410 -3.19 3.01 -21.76
CA CYS A 410 -3.34 3.85 -22.93
C CYS A 410 -4.81 3.89 -23.37
N HIS A 411 -5.31 5.09 -23.67
CA HIS A 411 -6.66 5.30 -24.19
C HIS A 411 -6.66 6.26 -25.38
N THR A 412 -7.67 6.10 -26.23
CA THR A 412 -8.02 7.11 -27.25
C THR A 412 -8.98 8.14 -26.64
N PRO A 413 -8.88 9.45 -26.98
CA PRO A 413 -9.79 10.46 -26.45
C PRO A 413 -11.26 10.23 -26.82
N VAL A 414 -12.15 10.70 -25.94
CA VAL A 414 -13.60 10.71 -26.15
C VAL A 414 -13.99 12.07 -26.74
N SER A 415 -14.82 12.06 -27.77
CA SER A 415 -15.27 13.30 -28.42
C SER A 415 -16.62 13.74 -27.89
N ILE A 416 -16.73 15.03 -27.56
CA ILE A 416 -17.94 15.68 -27.06
C ILE A 416 -18.28 16.87 -27.95
N TRP A 417 -19.56 17.07 -28.22
CA TRP A 417 -20.07 18.26 -28.91
C TRP A 417 -21.17 18.92 -28.09
N TYR A 418 -21.04 20.22 -27.87
CA TYR A 418 -22.05 21.08 -27.28
C TYR A 418 -22.68 21.91 -28.41
N GLY A 419 -23.86 21.50 -28.87
CA GLY A 419 -24.58 22.06 -30.00
C GLY A 419 -24.67 21.12 -31.20
N ASN A 420 -24.55 21.68 -32.41
CA ASN A 420 -24.74 20.93 -33.64
C ASN A 420 -23.46 20.17 -34.03
N LEU A 421 -23.60 18.89 -34.38
CA LEU A 421 -22.49 18.01 -34.78
C LEU A 421 -21.70 18.50 -36.01
N ASP A 422 -22.35 19.25 -36.91
CA ASP A 422 -21.72 19.80 -38.11
C ASP A 422 -20.98 21.13 -37.86
N GLY A 423 -20.98 21.61 -36.61
CA GLY A 423 -20.38 22.88 -36.20
C GLY A 423 -21.19 24.11 -36.58
N SER A 424 -22.39 23.94 -37.16
CA SER A 424 -23.28 25.08 -37.43
C SER A 424 -23.73 25.76 -36.13
N PRO A 425 -24.00 27.08 -36.15
CA PRO A 425 -24.47 27.77 -34.96
C PRO A 425 -25.83 27.26 -34.47
N ILE A 426 -26.02 27.22 -33.15
CA ILE A 426 -27.33 27.06 -32.53
C ILE A 426 -28.10 28.36 -32.77
N THR A 427 -29.40 28.28 -33.08
CA THR A 427 -30.24 29.49 -33.22
C THR A 427 -31.00 29.75 -31.93
N GLY A 428 -30.87 30.96 -31.38
CA GLY A 428 -31.58 31.40 -30.17
C GLY A 428 -32.16 32.81 -30.34
N LEU A 429 -33.29 33.10 -29.69
CA LEU A 429 -33.86 34.45 -29.62
C LEU A 429 -33.30 35.19 -28.40
N ILE A 430 -33.32 36.52 -28.41
CA ILE A 430 -32.97 37.34 -27.23
C ILE A 430 -33.97 37.13 -26.09
N ASN A 431 -33.50 37.22 -24.84
CA ASN A 431 -34.31 36.98 -23.63
C ASN A 431 -35.11 35.68 -23.65
N ASN A 432 -34.61 34.64 -24.33
CA ASN A 432 -35.31 33.38 -24.51
C ASN A 432 -34.43 32.20 -24.09
N ARG A 433 -35.08 31.07 -23.83
CA ARG A 433 -34.43 29.78 -23.59
C ARG A 433 -33.79 29.27 -24.86
N VAL A 434 -32.57 28.75 -24.73
CA VAL A 434 -31.80 28.10 -25.78
C VAL A 434 -31.37 26.74 -25.26
N TYR A 435 -31.59 25.73 -26.08
CA TYR A 435 -31.26 24.34 -25.81
C TYR A 435 -29.94 23.98 -26.47
N VAL A 436 -28.97 23.54 -25.67
CA VAL A 436 -27.63 23.14 -26.10
C VAL A 436 -27.52 21.64 -25.92
N ASP A 437 -27.84 20.91 -27.00
CA ASP A 437 -27.74 19.46 -27.03
C ASP A 437 -26.27 19.02 -26.92
N VAL A 438 -26.01 17.97 -26.14
CA VAL A 438 -24.69 17.40 -25.95
C VAL A 438 -24.64 16.01 -26.56
N TYR A 439 -23.67 15.82 -27.44
CA TYR A 439 -23.40 14.55 -28.09
C TYR A 439 -22.06 13.99 -27.65
N ILE A 440 -21.98 12.68 -27.58
CA ILE A 440 -20.76 11.94 -27.24
C ILE A 440 -20.47 10.88 -28.29
N GLN A 441 -19.19 10.67 -28.55
CA GLN A 441 -18.67 9.55 -29.34
C GLN A 441 -17.47 8.94 -28.61
N THR A 442 -17.53 7.64 -28.37
CA THR A 442 -16.49 6.87 -27.69
C THR A 442 -15.75 5.98 -28.70
N PRO A 443 -14.45 5.71 -28.49
CA PRO A 443 -13.74 4.66 -29.22
C PRO A 443 -14.30 3.25 -28.89
N GLU A 444 -13.93 2.25 -29.69
CA GLU A 444 -14.45 0.86 -29.63
C GLU A 444 -14.35 0.23 -28.23
N ASN A 445 -13.34 0.57 -27.44
CA ASN A 445 -13.10 -0.02 -26.12
C ASN A 445 -13.35 0.93 -24.94
N ALA A 446 -13.97 2.09 -25.16
CA ALA A 446 -14.30 3.01 -24.08
C ALA A 446 -15.73 2.83 -23.58
N TYR A 447 -15.84 2.44 -22.31
CA TYR A 447 -17.11 2.28 -21.58
C TYR A 447 -17.09 3.23 -20.38
N ILE A 448 -17.83 4.33 -20.51
CA ILE A 448 -17.83 5.40 -19.51
C ILE A 448 -18.87 5.06 -18.42
N ALA A 449 -18.44 5.11 -17.17
CA ALA A 449 -19.27 4.85 -15.99
C ALA A 449 -19.29 6.01 -14.99
N ASP A 450 -18.36 6.96 -15.09
CA ASP A 450 -18.43 8.24 -14.39
C ASP A 450 -18.21 9.37 -15.38
N MET A 451 -18.95 10.45 -15.23
CA MET A 451 -18.83 11.58 -16.12
C MET A 451 -19.19 12.88 -15.43
N HIS A 452 -18.30 13.86 -15.60
CA HIS A 452 -18.54 15.25 -15.25
C HIS A 452 -18.39 16.07 -16.54
N LEU A 453 -19.44 16.77 -16.97
CA LEU A 453 -19.39 17.64 -18.15
C LEU A 453 -19.72 19.08 -17.74
N CYS A 454 -18.91 20.03 -18.19
CA CYS A 454 -19.03 21.44 -17.83
C CYS A 454 -19.26 22.31 -19.08
N LEU A 455 -20.37 23.04 -19.11
CA LEU A 455 -20.61 24.09 -20.08
C LEU A 455 -20.29 25.46 -19.46
N GLY A 456 -19.27 26.13 -20.00
CA GLY A 456 -18.94 27.52 -19.68
C GLY A 456 -19.69 28.49 -20.60
N THR A 457 -20.20 29.59 -20.04
CA THR A 457 -20.93 30.65 -20.77
C THR A 457 -20.42 32.05 -20.47
N ASP A 458 -20.46 32.93 -21.47
CA ASP A 458 -20.11 34.35 -21.31
C ASP A 458 -21.35 35.14 -20.94
N ASP A 459 -21.31 35.74 -19.75
CA ASP A 459 -22.40 36.50 -19.15
C ASP A 459 -22.79 37.75 -19.97
N GLN A 460 -21.96 38.18 -20.92
CA GLN A 460 -22.33 39.21 -21.88
C GLN A 460 -23.50 38.77 -22.79
N TYR A 461 -23.60 37.48 -23.09
CA TYR A 461 -24.57 36.92 -24.03
C TYR A 461 -25.61 36.02 -23.36
N ILE A 462 -25.26 35.43 -22.21
CA ILE A 462 -26.09 34.51 -21.43
C ILE A 462 -26.45 35.14 -20.08
N ASP A 463 -27.76 35.30 -19.82
CA ASP A 463 -28.31 35.89 -18.59
C ASP A 463 -28.38 34.86 -17.45
N SER A 464 -28.71 33.61 -17.77
CA SER A 464 -28.82 32.55 -16.77
C SER A 464 -28.58 31.16 -17.34
N LEU A 465 -27.96 30.31 -16.53
CA LEU A 465 -27.82 28.88 -16.73
C LEU A 465 -28.99 28.18 -15.99
N LEU A 466 -29.79 27.40 -16.71
CA LEU A 466 -31.06 26.85 -16.21
C LEU A 466 -31.09 25.31 -16.20
N SER A 467 -30.00 24.63 -16.58
CA SER A 467 -30.01 23.17 -16.72
C SER A 467 -30.29 22.43 -15.41
N ASP A 468 -29.94 23.00 -14.26
CA ASP A 468 -30.24 22.46 -12.93
C ASP A 468 -31.75 22.28 -12.67
N THR A 469 -32.58 23.03 -13.37
CA THR A 469 -34.04 23.06 -13.22
C THR A 469 -34.79 22.65 -14.48
N GLU A 470 -34.23 22.87 -15.66
CA GLU A 470 -34.88 22.68 -16.96
C GLU A 470 -34.11 21.75 -17.92
N GLY A 471 -32.93 21.27 -17.53
CA GLY A 471 -32.11 20.38 -18.36
C GLY A 471 -32.75 19.02 -18.61
N GLU A 472 -32.46 18.43 -19.76
CA GLU A 472 -32.94 17.09 -20.12
C GLU A 472 -31.78 16.09 -20.17
N LEU A 473 -32.03 14.87 -19.68
CA LEU A 473 -31.13 13.73 -19.80
C LEU A 473 -31.76 12.69 -20.74
N TYR A 474 -30.92 12.01 -21.51
CA TYR A 474 -31.33 10.92 -22.40
C TYR A 474 -30.68 9.61 -21.96
N TYR A 475 -31.30 8.49 -22.34
CA TYR A 475 -30.70 7.17 -22.16
C TYR A 475 -29.27 7.13 -22.75
N PRO A 476 -28.26 6.59 -22.05
CA PRO A 476 -28.34 5.79 -20.83
C PRO A 476 -28.30 6.58 -19.52
N LEU A 477 -28.06 7.89 -19.53
CA LEU A 477 -27.90 8.69 -18.31
C LEU A 477 -29.15 8.68 -17.42
N THR A 478 -30.34 8.50 -17.99
CA THR A 478 -31.59 8.36 -17.24
C THR A 478 -31.68 7.08 -16.41
N GLU A 479 -30.81 6.10 -16.67
CA GLU A 479 -30.72 4.82 -15.96
C GLU A 479 -29.47 4.75 -15.08
N TRP A 480 -28.67 5.82 -14.95
CA TRP A 480 -27.54 5.87 -14.01
C TRP A 480 -28.05 6.11 -12.58
N ASP A 481 -27.34 5.62 -11.57
CA ASP A 481 -27.78 5.70 -10.17
C ASP A 481 -27.83 7.14 -9.66
N ASP A 482 -26.87 7.95 -10.09
CA ASP A 482 -26.90 9.40 -9.94
C ASP A 482 -26.55 10.03 -11.29
N ALA A 483 -27.37 10.96 -11.73
CA ALA A 483 -27.18 11.73 -12.94
C ALA A 483 -27.97 13.02 -12.78
N SER A 484 -27.26 14.12 -12.50
CA SER A 484 -27.90 15.39 -12.20
C SER A 484 -27.08 16.58 -12.68
N PHE A 485 -27.80 17.63 -13.05
CA PHE A 485 -27.19 18.94 -13.22
C PHE A 485 -26.95 19.56 -11.85
N LEU A 486 -25.75 20.06 -11.62
CA LEU A 486 -25.40 20.76 -10.38
C LEU A 486 -25.93 22.20 -10.41
N PRO A 487 -25.97 22.97 -9.33
CA PRO A 487 -26.33 24.39 -9.44
C PRO A 487 -25.27 25.19 -10.24
N PRO A 488 -25.67 26.24 -10.98
CA PRO A 488 -24.73 27.13 -11.67
C PRO A 488 -23.71 27.76 -10.72
N GLN A 489 -22.47 27.98 -11.19
CA GLN A 489 -21.40 28.64 -10.44
C GLN A 489 -20.77 29.79 -11.24
N GLY A 490 -20.24 30.81 -10.53
CA GLY A 490 -19.32 31.80 -11.13
C GLY A 490 -19.76 33.27 -11.24
N VAL A 491 -20.53 33.83 -10.30
CA VAL A 491 -20.66 35.30 -10.21
C VAL A 491 -19.63 35.81 -9.19
N PRO A 492 -18.34 36.08 -9.50
CA PRO A 492 -17.68 36.47 -10.76
C PRO A 492 -16.66 35.38 -11.24
N PRO A 493 -15.82 35.61 -12.29
CA PRO A 493 -15.46 34.59 -13.26
C PRO A 493 -14.56 33.47 -12.72
N ASN A 494 -14.65 32.30 -13.36
CA ASN A 494 -13.56 31.33 -13.39
C ASN A 494 -12.27 31.99 -13.97
N PRO A 495 -11.08 31.37 -13.91
CA PRO A 495 -9.83 31.99 -14.36
C PRO A 495 -9.84 32.53 -15.81
N ALA A 496 -10.82 32.16 -16.64
CA ALA A 496 -10.99 32.56 -18.03
C ALA A 496 -12.10 33.59 -18.30
N GLY A 497 -12.94 33.99 -17.33
CA GLY A 497 -13.98 35.02 -17.54
C GLY A 497 -15.44 34.54 -17.61
N TRP A 498 -15.74 33.26 -17.36
CA TRP A 498 -17.03 32.63 -17.71
C TRP A 498 -17.82 32.16 -16.46
N SER A 499 -19.15 32.19 -16.53
CA SER A 499 -20.03 31.40 -15.65
C SER A 499 -20.05 29.95 -16.12
N SER A 500 -20.44 29.00 -15.26
CA SER A 500 -20.41 27.57 -15.61
C SER A 500 -21.55 26.78 -15.00
N GLN A 501 -22.06 25.85 -15.78
CA GLN A 501 -23.05 24.85 -15.38
C GLN A 501 -22.44 23.47 -15.64
N SER A 502 -22.56 22.55 -14.69
CA SER A 502 -22.07 21.19 -14.89
C SER A 502 -23.14 20.13 -14.67
N PHE A 503 -22.93 19.00 -15.34
CA PHE A 503 -23.59 17.73 -15.12
C PHE A 503 -22.59 16.82 -14.40
N LEU A 504 -23.06 16.06 -13.41
CA LEU A 504 -22.32 14.97 -12.78
C LEU A 504 -23.19 13.72 -12.81
N GLY A 505 -22.61 12.58 -13.18
CA GLY A 505 -23.29 11.30 -13.06
C GLY A 505 -22.34 10.12 -12.93
N TRP A 506 -22.82 9.08 -12.25
CA TRP A 506 -22.11 7.83 -12.02
C TRP A 506 -23.06 6.62 -12.16
N ALA A 507 -22.62 5.59 -12.88
CA ALA A 507 -23.22 4.26 -12.93
C ALA A 507 -22.50 3.32 -11.94
N ASP A 508 -23.14 3.00 -10.81
CA ASP A 508 -22.60 2.20 -9.70
C ASP A 508 -22.18 0.80 -10.19
N LEU A 509 -21.09 0.31 -9.60
CA LEU A 509 -20.53 -1.01 -9.84
C LEU A 509 -21.08 -2.06 -8.87
N ALA A 510 -21.72 -1.64 -7.77
CA ALA A 510 -22.18 -2.50 -6.69
C ALA A 510 -23.70 -2.81 -6.70
N GLY A 511 -24.43 -2.39 -7.73
CA GLY A 511 -25.89 -2.47 -7.84
C GLY A 511 -26.44 -3.33 -9.00
N ASP A 512 -27.73 -3.14 -9.30
CA ASP A 512 -28.35 -3.68 -10.53
C ASP A 512 -27.63 -3.08 -11.77
N PRO A 513 -27.46 -3.83 -12.87
CA PRO A 513 -26.61 -3.40 -13.98
C PRO A 513 -27.18 -2.18 -14.70
N ASN A 514 -26.51 -1.04 -14.56
CA ASN A 514 -26.82 0.17 -15.30
C ASN A 514 -26.06 0.21 -16.63
N PRO A 515 -26.67 0.73 -17.71
CA PRO A 515 -26.02 0.78 -19.01
C PRO A 515 -24.87 1.79 -19.01
N TRP A 516 -23.67 1.34 -19.36
CA TRP A 516 -22.53 2.22 -19.58
C TRP A 516 -22.72 3.05 -20.85
N LEU A 517 -22.06 4.20 -20.87
CA LEU A 517 -22.05 5.04 -22.05
C LEU A 517 -20.95 4.52 -22.99
N HIS A 518 -21.40 3.98 -24.12
CA HIS A 518 -20.54 3.52 -25.21
C HIS A 518 -21.26 3.72 -26.56
N PHE A 519 -20.76 4.64 -27.37
CA PHE A 519 -21.34 5.03 -28.65
C PHE A 519 -20.25 5.31 -29.69
N GLU A 520 -20.03 4.39 -30.62
CA GLU A 520 -19.08 4.60 -31.73
C GLU A 520 -19.51 5.69 -32.72
N THR A 521 -20.78 6.11 -32.67
CA THR A 521 -21.32 7.24 -33.45
C THR A 521 -21.82 8.35 -32.53
N PRO A 522 -21.66 9.64 -32.88
CA PRO A 522 -22.13 10.74 -32.06
C PRO A 522 -23.60 10.59 -31.68
N THR A 523 -23.86 10.46 -30.38
CA THR A 523 -25.20 10.17 -29.82
C THR A 523 -25.53 11.22 -28.77
N ARG A 524 -26.75 11.77 -28.83
CA ARG A 524 -27.20 12.79 -27.88
C ARG A 524 -27.46 12.16 -26.51
N ILE A 525 -26.89 12.74 -25.46
CA ILE A 525 -26.96 12.21 -24.09
C ILE A 525 -27.61 13.17 -23.09
N MET A 526 -27.54 14.49 -23.32
CA MET A 526 -28.20 15.48 -22.48
C MET A 526 -28.42 16.79 -23.25
N THR A 527 -29.17 17.71 -22.64
CA THR A 527 -29.37 19.07 -23.14
C THR A 527 -29.19 20.07 -22.00
N PHE A 528 -28.21 20.97 -22.14
CA PHE A 528 -28.12 22.14 -21.27
C PHE A 528 -29.15 23.19 -21.71
N VAL A 529 -29.75 23.90 -20.76
CA VAL A 529 -30.66 25.01 -21.03
C VAL A 529 -30.02 26.29 -20.52
N VAL A 530 -29.92 27.27 -21.41
CA VAL A 530 -29.42 28.61 -21.08
C VAL A 530 -30.45 29.65 -21.49
N LYS A 531 -30.41 30.82 -20.86
CA LYS A 531 -31.24 31.96 -21.23
C LYS A 531 -30.36 33.07 -21.75
N THR A 532 -30.68 33.58 -22.94
CA THR A 532 -29.94 34.69 -23.54
C THR A 532 -30.26 36.02 -22.87
N VAL A 533 -29.35 36.98 -22.95
CA VAL A 533 -29.58 38.36 -22.49
C VAL A 533 -30.68 39.04 -23.29
N ASN A 534 -31.34 40.01 -22.66
CA ASN A 534 -32.29 40.90 -23.32
C ASN A 534 -31.55 42.08 -23.99
N ASN A 535 -30.82 41.82 -25.07
CA ASN A 535 -30.12 42.84 -25.83
C ASN A 535 -30.43 42.75 -27.33
N GLN A 536 -31.22 43.70 -27.83
CA GLN A 536 -31.62 43.76 -29.24
C GLN A 536 -30.46 44.00 -30.20
N ASP A 537 -29.35 44.58 -29.75
CA ASP A 537 -28.18 44.84 -30.60
C ASP A 537 -27.49 43.54 -31.06
N LEU A 538 -27.77 42.41 -30.39
CA LEU A 538 -27.21 41.10 -30.75
C LEU A 538 -27.96 40.44 -31.89
N ILE A 539 -29.16 40.92 -32.26
CA ILE A 539 -29.98 40.27 -33.29
C ILE A 539 -29.24 40.26 -34.64
N GLY A 540 -29.13 39.08 -35.24
CA GLY A 540 -28.37 38.84 -36.47
C GLY A 540 -26.89 38.48 -36.23
N ASP A 541 -26.38 38.60 -35.01
CA ASP A 541 -25.01 38.24 -34.68
C ASP A 541 -24.83 36.74 -34.47
N THR A 542 -23.64 36.25 -34.81
CA THR A 542 -23.16 34.90 -34.49
C THR A 542 -21.95 35.01 -33.59
N VAL A 543 -22.01 34.46 -32.38
CA VAL A 543 -20.98 34.64 -31.34
C VAL A 543 -20.50 33.33 -30.76
N GLN A 544 -19.22 33.27 -30.36
CA GLN A 544 -18.72 32.20 -29.51
C GLN A 544 -19.03 32.55 -28.06
N CYS A 545 -20.13 32.01 -27.53
CA CYS A 545 -20.56 32.22 -26.14
C CYS A 545 -20.60 30.93 -25.31
N PHE A 546 -20.01 29.85 -25.82
CA PHE A 546 -19.80 28.60 -25.10
C PHE A 546 -18.32 28.23 -25.08
N ALA A 547 -17.84 27.67 -23.98
CA ALA A 547 -16.44 27.26 -23.80
C ALA A 547 -16.34 26.14 -22.73
N PRO A 548 -15.17 25.53 -22.53
CA PRO A 548 -14.96 24.62 -21.39
C PRO A 548 -15.30 25.31 -20.07
N GLY A 549 -16.18 24.68 -19.29
CA GLY A 549 -16.56 25.17 -17.96
C GLY A 549 -15.66 24.63 -16.85
N VAL A 550 -15.75 25.23 -15.66
CA VAL A 550 -15.11 24.71 -14.45
C VAL A 550 -16.10 24.79 -13.29
N ASN A 551 -16.33 23.66 -12.63
CA ASN A 551 -17.02 23.59 -11.35
C ASN A 551 -15.98 23.67 -10.22
N ILE A 552 -16.13 24.61 -9.29
CA ILE A 552 -15.12 24.89 -8.25
C ILE A 552 -14.80 23.64 -7.40
N PRO A 553 -15.78 22.90 -6.85
CA PRO A 553 -15.51 21.68 -6.11
C PRO A 553 -15.09 20.47 -6.97
N ASN A 554 -15.47 20.39 -8.25
CA ASN A 554 -15.32 19.17 -9.06
C ASN A 554 -14.32 19.28 -10.23
N GLY A 555 -13.79 20.46 -10.53
CA GLY A 555 -12.86 20.68 -11.64
C GLY A 555 -13.55 20.88 -13.00
N GLY A 556 -12.83 20.57 -14.09
CA GLY A 556 -13.33 20.64 -15.46
C GLY A 556 -14.07 19.37 -15.89
N SER A 557 -14.37 19.25 -17.18
CA SER A 557 -15.00 18.06 -17.75
C SER A 557 -14.07 16.83 -17.66
N THR A 558 -14.59 15.68 -17.22
CA THR A 558 -13.87 14.40 -17.09
C THR A 558 -14.80 13.22 -17.41
N ALA A 559 -14.23 12.11 -17.85
CA ALA A 559 -14.94 10.84 -18.00
C ALA A 559 -14.06 9.68 -17.51
N GLY A 560 -14.63 8.78 -16.71
CA GLY A 560 -13.97 7.62 -16.14
C GLY A 560 -14.52 6.30 -16.67
N ASP A 561 -13.69 5.27 -16.72
CA ASP A 561 -14.10 3.93 -17.10
C ASP A 561 -14.85 3.18 -15.98
N THR A 562 -15.37 2.00 -16.32
CA THR A 562 -16.10 1.12 -15.39
C THR A 562 -15.27 0.62 -14.21
N LEU A 563 -13.94 0.70 -14.24
CA LEU A 563 -13.10 0.18 -13.15
C LEU A 563 -12.46 1.30 -12.32
N GLY A 564 -12.66 2.57 -12.71
CA GLY A 564 -11.98 3.72 -12.11
C GLY A 564 -10.47 3.74 -12.37
N LEU A 565 -10.00 3.02 -13.39
CA LEU A 565 -8.60 2.87 -13.76
C LEU A 565 -8.18 3.86 -14.86
N VAL A 566 -9.12 4.26 -15.72
CA VAL A 566 -8.85 5.14 -16.86
C VAL A 566 -9.66 6.41 -16.74
N THR A 567 -8.98 7.56 -16.82
CA THR A 567 -9.61 8.86 -17.04
C THR A 567 -9.40 9.25 -18.49
N TYR A 568 -10.48 9.29 -19.27
CA TYR A 568 -10.41 9.63 -20.69
C TYR A 568 -10.21 11.13 -20.90
N SER A 569 -9.22 11.50 -21.71
CA SER A 569 -9.15 12.85 -22.30
C SER A 569 -10.41 13.14 -23.11
N LEU A 570 -10.95 14.35 -22.95
CA LEU A 570 -12.13 14.82 -23.69
C LEU A 570 -11.73 15.81 -24.77
N VAL A 571 -12.18 15.58 -26.01
CA VAL A 571 -12.12 16.54 -27.11
C VAL A 571 -13.46 17.25 -27.19
N GLU A 572 -13.54 18.43 -26.57
CA GLU A 572 -14.78 19.22 -26.50
C GLU A 572 -14.91 20.19 -27.68
N ASN A 573 -16.01 20.08 -28.41
CA ASN A 573 -16.36 20.93 -29.55
C ASN A 573 -17.58 21.78 -29.19
N PHE A 574 -17.53 23.08 -29.45
CA PHE A 574 -18.61 24.01 -29.07
C PHE A 574 -19.15 24.73 -30.32
N SER A 575 -20.45 24.64 -30.55
CA SER A 575 -21.13 25.48 -31.54
C SER A 575 -21.11 26.95 -31.12
N GLN A 576 -21.18 27.86 -32.10
CA GLN A 576 -21.53 29.26 -31.86
C GLN A 576 -23.03 29.41 -31.59
N LEU A 577 -23.44 30.56 -31.06
CA LEU A 577 -24.85 30.96 -30.95
C LEU A 577 -25.16 32.06 -31.98
N TYR A 578 -26.18 31.85 -32.79
CA TYR A 578 -26.79 32.85 -33.66
C TYR A 578 -28.04 33.43 -33.00
N PHE A 579 -28.09 34.75 -32.87
CA PHE A 579 -29.23 35.48 -32.31
C PHE A 579 -30.26 35.78 -33.41
N GLY A 580 -31.35 35.03 -33.44
CA GLY A 580 -32.44 35.22 -34.40
C GLY A 580 -33.39 36.38 -34.03
N GLU A 581 -34.13 36.87 -35.02
CA GLU A 581 -35.22 37.82 -34.79
C GLU A 581 -36.50 37.09 -34.33
N SER A 582 -37.15 37.56 -33.27
CA SER A 582 -38.49 37.07 -32.88
C SER A 582 -39.53 37.74 -33.77
N SER A 583 -40.17 37.01 -34.69
CA SER A 583 -41.20 37.60 -35.57
C SER A 583 -42.58 36.96 -35.44
N GLY A 584 -42.88 36.26 -34.34
CA GLY A 584 -44.21 35.71 -34.05
C GLY A 584 -44.84 36.26 -32.76
N CYS A 585 -46.17 36.21 -32.68
CA CYS A 585 -46.95 36.54 -31.48
C CYS A 585 -47.57 35.30 -30.85
N ASP A 586 -47.81 35.36 -29.54
CA ASP A 586 -48.50 34.28 -28.81
C ASP A 586 -50.02 34.40 -29.02
N TYR A 587 -50.59 33.51 -29.83
CA TYR A 587 -52.04 33.35 -30.03
C TYR A 587 -52.35 32.04 -30.76
N VAL A 588 -53.58 31.55 -30.65
CA VAL A 588 -54.11 30.42 -31.43
C VAL A 588 -55.07 30.94 -32.51
N PRO A 589 -54.82 30.70 -33.81
CA PRO A 589 -55.74 31.14 -34.86
C PRO A 589 -57.16 30.58 -34.66
N GLY A 590 -58.14 31.48 -34.56
CA GLY A 590 -59.55 31.17 -34.33
C GLY A 590 -60.01 31.18 -32.88
N ASP A 591 -59.11 31.27 -31.90
CA ASP A 591 -59.43 31.45 -30.49
C ASP A 591 -59.59 32.94 -30.18
N ILE A 592 -60.76 33.48 -30.53
CA ILE A 592 -61.03 34.92 -30.46
C ILE A 592 -61.16 35.38 -28.99
N ASN A 593 -61.49 34.45 -28.09
CA ASN A 593 -61.75 34.75 -26.69
C ASN A 593 -60.68 34.28 -25.71
N ASP A 594 -59.53 33.81 -26.20
CA ASP A 594 -58.34 33.45 -25.42
C ASP A 594 -58.67 32.43 -24.31
N ASP A 595 -59.34 31.33 -24.68
CA ASP A 595 -59.64 30.23 -23.76
C ASP A 595 -58.96 28.90 -24.11
N ASP A 596 -57.98 28.94 -25.01
CA ASP A 596 -57.23 27.83 -25.61
C ASP A 596 -58.06 26.91 -26.52
N TYR A 597 -59.33 27.22 -26.80
CA TYR A 597 -60.23 26.34 -27.52
C TYR A 597 -61.01 27.01 -28.66
N VAL A 598 -60.61 26.72 -29.90
CA VAL A 598 -61.33 27.15 -31.11
C VAL A 598 -62.68 26.43 -31.26
N MET A 599 -63.78 27.07 -30.86
CA MET A 599 -65.14 26.53 -30.94
C MET A 599 -66.22 27.61 -31.22
N GLY A 600 -67.51 27.25 -31.13
CA GLY A 600 -68.61 28.15 -31.52
C GLY A 600 -68.80 29.39 -30.64
N ASN A 601 -68.20 29.42 -29.44
CA ASN A 601 -68.16 30.59 -28.57
C ASN A 601 -67.29 31.71 -29.15
N ASP A 602 -66.19 31.41 -29.86
CA ASP A 602 -65.33 32.40 -30.54
C ASP A 602 -66.11 33.22 -31.56
N VAL A 603 -66.93 32.54 -32.37
CA VAL A 603 -67.85 33.17 -33.31
C VAL A 603 -68.79 34.12 -32.58
N THR A 604 -69.32 33.67 -31.43
CA THR A 604 -70.26 34.47 -30.63
C THR A 604 -69.55 35.66 -30.01
N TYR A 605 -68.30 35.50 -29.55
CA TYR A 605 -67.47 36.54 -28.98
C TYR A 605 -67.14 37.62 -30.02
N GLY A 606 -66.63 37.22 -31.19
CA GLY A 606 -66.33 38.12 -32.29
C GLY A 606 -67.57 38.87 -32.80
N VAL A 607 -68.72 38.19 -32.93
CA VAL A 607 -69.99 38.86 -33.29
C VAL A 607 -70.39 39.89 -32.24
N ARG A 608 -70.27 39.58 -30.94
CA ARG A 608 -70.58 40.53 -29.86
C ARG A 608 -69.66 41.73 -29.89
N TYR A 609 -68.37 41.54 -30.11
CA TYR A 609 -67.39 42.60 -30.30
C TYR A 609 -67.79 43.53 -31.46
N PHE A 610 -68.07 42.99 -32.65
CA PHE A 610 -68.50 43.81 -33.81
C PHE A 610 -69.85 44.50 -33.61
N LYS A 611 -70.69 44.03 -32.69
CA LYS A 611 -71.96 44.69 -32.29
C LYS A 611 -71.77 45.73 -31.18
N GLY A 612 -70.57 45.89 -30.63
CA GLY A 612 -70.29 46.76 -29.48
C GLY A 612 -70.90 46.26 -28.17
N LEU A 613 -71.10 44.94 -28.03
CA LEU A 613 -71.78 44.28 -26.90
C LEU A 613 -70.83 43.41 -26.04
N GLY A 614 -69.53 43.46 -26.30
CA GLY A 614 -68.48 42.69 -25.61
C GLY A 614 -67.14 43.42 -25.65
N ASP A 615 -66.18 42.92 -24.87
CA ASP A 615 -64.81 43.42 -24.83
C ASP A 615 -64.07 43.12 -26.16
N PRO A 616 -63.02 43.88 -26.51
CA PRO A 616 -62.17 43.55 -27.66
C PRO A 616 -61.46 42.19 -27.46
N PRO A 617 -61.15 41.45 -28.55
CA PRO A 617 -60.34 40.24 -28.46
C PRO A 617 -59.05 40.48 -27.66
N PRO A 618 -58.66 39.57 -26.75
CA PRO A 618 -57.49 39.76 -25.90
C PRO A 618 -56.17 39.76 -26.68
N ASP A 619 -56.05 38.86 -27.65
CA ASP A 619 -54.80 38.68 -28.40
C ASP A 619 -54.64 39.73 -29.49
N SER A 620 -53.64 40.58 -29.33
CA SER A 620 -53.29 41.60 -30.30
C SER A 620 -51.80 41.60 -30.64
N CYS A 621 -51.51 41.62 -31.93
CA CYS A 621 -50.17 41.65 -32.50
C CYS A 621 -49.86 43.00 -33.11
N TRP A 622 -48.67 43.51 -32.86
CA TRP A 622 -48.15 44.63 -33.64
C TRP A 622 -47.82 44.16 -35.07
N ASN A 623 -48.44 44.77 -36.07
CA ASN A 623 -48.14 44.51 -37.47
C ASN A 623 -47.27 45.65 -38.02
N ASP A 624 -45.99 45.37 -38.25
CA ASP A 624 -45.03 46.35 -38.76
C ASP A 624 -45.37 46.86 -40.18
N SER A 625 -46.08 46.07 -40.98
CA SER A 625 -46.50 46.47 -42.34
C SER A 625 -47.62 47.50 -42.33
N SER A 626 -48.52 47.45 -41.34
CA SER A 626 -49.64 48.39 -41.21
C SER A 626 -49.41 49.49 -40.16
N GLY A 627 -48.43 49.30 -39.26
CA GLY A 627 -48.16 50.22 -38.14
C GLY A 627 -49.29 50.25 -37.11
N THR A 628 -50.05 49.16 -36.99
CA THR A 628 -51.23 49.05 -36.10
C THR A 628 -51.27 47.70 -35.41
N TYR A 629 -51.96 47.63 -34.27
CA TYR A 629 -52.30 46.35 -33.65
C TYR A 629 -53.41 45.64 -34.43
N LEU A 630 -53.21 44.36 -34.71
CA LEU A 630 -54.18 43.42 -35.28
C LEU A 630 -54.66 42.48 -34.17
N TYR A 631 -55.97 42.24 -34.07
CA TYR A 631 -56.50 41.16 -33.23
C TYR A 631 -56.21 39.81 -33.90
N ALA A 632 -55.03 39.24 -33.61
CA ALA A 632 -54.39 38.24 -34.46
C ALA A 632 -55.09 36.88 -34.43
N SER A 633 -55.60 36.46 -33.26
CA SER A 633 -56.41 35.25 -33.16
C SER A 633 -57.73 35.34 -33.95
N GLY A 634 -58.20 36.56 -34.18
CA GLY A 634 -59.41 36.84 -34.96
C GLY A 634 -59.22 36.84 -36.47
N ASP A 635 -58.02 37.08 -37.01
CA ASP A 635 -57.77 37.06 -38.45
C ASP A 635 -57.55 35.63 -38.95
N VAL A 636 -58.65 34.91 -39.14
CA VAL A 636 -58.64 33.52 -39.59
C VAL A 636 -58.69 33.36 -41.09
N ASN A 637 -58.84 34.48 -41.82
CA ASN A 637 -58.87 34.48 -43.28
C ASN A 637 -57.53 34.91 -43.91
N GLY A 638 -56.60 35.41 -43.08
CA GLY A 638 -55.20 35.69 -43.43
C GLY A 638 -54.99 36.97 -44.22
N ASN A 639 -55.98 37.88 -44.23
CA ASN A 639 -55.89 39.17 -44.94
C ASN A 639 -55.29 40.30 -44.08
N CYS A 640 -54.81 39.98 -42.88
CA CYS A 640 -54.23 40.92 -41.93
C CYS A 640 -55.21 41.99 -41.42
N GLU A 641 -56.51 41.67 -41.40
CA GLU A 641 -57.56 42.52 -40.84
C GLU A 641 -58.61 41.68 -40.10
N PHE A 642 -58.90 42.01 -38.83
CA PHE A 642 -60.00 41.36 -38.11
C PHE A 642 -61.35 42.04 -38.43
N SER A 643 -62.20 41.37 -39.21
CA SER A 643 -63.49 41.90 -39.67
C SER A 643 -64.63 40.86 -39.66
N GLY A 644 -65.81 41.25 -40.13
CA GLY A 644 -66.94 40.33 -40.29
C GLY A 644 -66.69 39.19 -41.30
N SER A 645 -65.68 39.33 -42.18
CA SER A 645 -65.25 38.24 -43.08
C SER A 645 -64.68 37.07 -42.30
N ASP A 646 -63.91 37.33 -41.24
CA ASP A 646 -63.29 36.31 -40.38
C ASP A 646 -64.32 35.48 -39.64
N ILE A 647 -65.35 36.14 -39.12
CA ILE A 647 -66.49 35.45 -38.50
C ILE A 647 -67.16 34.51 -39.49
N THR A 648 -67.31 34.96 -40.75
CA THR A 648 -67.91 34.14 -41.79
C THR A 648 -66.98 32.98 -42.20
N TYR A 649 -65.68 33.22 -42.22
CA TYR A 649 -64.63 32.23 -42.49
C TYR A 649 -64.59 31.15 -41.40
N LEU A 650 -64.57 31.55 -40.13
CA LEU A 650 -64.58 30.65 -38.96
C LEU A 650 -65.85 29.79 -38.92
N VAL A 651 -67.02 30.37 -39.25
CA VAL A 651 -68.27 29.60 -39.39
C VAL A 651 -68.22 28.62 -40.56
N ALA A 652 -67.59 28.98 -41.68
CA ALA A 652 -67.41 28.08 -42.82
C ALA A 652 -66.44 26.92 -42.50
N PHE A 653 -65.38 27.19 -41.74
CA PHE A 653 -64.47 26.18 -41.17
C PHE A 653 -65.22 25.20 -40.26
N PHE A 654 -66.01 25.68 -39.29
CA PHE A 654 -66.81 24.80 -38.43
C PHE A 654 -67.88 23.99 -39.17
N LYS A 655 -68.36 24.48 -40.31
CA LYS A 655 -69.29 23.75 -41.20
C LYS A 655 -68.58 22.75 -42.13
N GLY A 656 -67.25 22.68 -42.09
CA GLY A 656 -66.44 21.80 -42.93
C GLY A 656 -66.38 22.23 -44.39
N TYR A 657 -66.65 23.50 -44.70
CA TYR A 657 -66.48 24.05 -46.05
C TYR A 657 -65.05 24.50 -46.33
N LEU A 658 -64.25 24.71 -45.29
CA LEU A 658 -62.85 25.06 -45.33
C LEU A 658 -62.09 24.04 -44.48
N GLU A 659 -60.92 23.62 -44.96
CA GLU A 659 -60.14 22.57 -44.30
C GLU A 659 -59.22 23.11 -43.20
N GLU A 660 -58.88 24.40 -43.25
CA GLU A 660 -57.81 25.01 -42.48
C GLU A 660 -58.16 26.44 -42.07
N LEU A 661 -57.54 26.92 -40.98
CA LEU A 661 -57.55 28.33 -40.60
C LEU A 661 -56.24 28.98 -41.07
N LEU A 662 -56.36 30.25 -41.47
CA LEU A 662 -55.24 31.07 -41.93
C LEU A 662 -54.85 32.07 -40.84
N TRP A 663 -53.73 32.76 -41.05
CA TRP A 663 -53.32 33.91 -40.24
C TRP A 663 -52.56 34.93 -41.09
N CYS A 664 -52.42 36.14 -40.57
CA CYS A 664 -51.63 37.18 -41.18
C CYS A 664 -50.14 36.76 -41.27
N PRO A 665 -49.53 36.70 -42.47
CA PRO A 665 -48.11 36.36 -42.63
C PRO A 665 -47.14 37.27 -41.88
N TRP A 666 -47.56 38.50 -41.58
CA TRP A 666 -46.74 39.50 -40.87
C TRP A 666 -46.86 39.42 -39.35
N THR A 667 -47.81 38.64 -38.82
CA THR A 667 -47.95 38.40 -37.38
C THR A 667 -48.21 36.92 -37.11
N PRO A 668 -47.28 36.02 -37.44
CA PRO A 668 -47.50 34.57 -37.31
C PRO A 668 -47.69 34.11 -35.85
N PRO A 669 -48.48 33.04 -35.59
CA PRO A 669 -48.61 32.45 -34.25
C PRO A 669 -47.31 31.75 -33.82
N LEU A 670 -46.93 31.88 -32.55
CA LEU A 670 -45.69 31.30 -31.99
C LEU A 670 -45.72 29.77 -31.88
N ASN A 671 -46.90 29.15 -31.85
CA ASN A 671 -47.05 27.70 -31.70
C ASN A 671 -48.07 27.11 -32.69
N PRO A 672 -47.70 26.06 -33.46
CA PRO A 672 -46.39 25.39 -33.53
C PRO A 672 -45.30 26.25 -34.23
N PRO A 673 -44.00 25.98 -33.98
CA PRO A 673 -42.90 26.74 -34.58
C PRO A 673 -42.94 26.72 -36.12
N ILE A 674 -42.72 27.88 -36.74
CA ILE A 674 -42.87 28.06 -38.19
C ILE A 674 -41.50 27.99 -38.88
N PRO A 675 -41.34 27.19 -39.96
CA PRO A 675 -40.17 27.26 -40.83
C PRO A 675 -40.26 28.51 -41.73
N PHE A 676 -39.26 29.40 -41.67
CA PHE A 676 -39.17 30.51 -42.63
C PHE A 676 -38.80 30.01 -44.03
N GLY A 677 -39.75 30.14 -44.98
CA GLY A 677 -39.46 30.11 -46.42
C GLY A 677 -38.83 31.43 -46.87
N LYS A 678 -37.81 31.37 -47.74
CA LYS A 678 -37.18 32.57 -48.30
C LYS A 678 -38.16 33.37 -49.17
N ASN A 679 -38.11 34.70 -48.98
CA ASN A 679 -38.62 35.79 -49.82
C ASN A 679 -40.13 36.09 -49.74
N ASN A 680 -40.49 37.25 -49.16
CA ASN A 680 -41.68 38.08 -49.43
C ASN A 680 -42.94 37.37 -49.94
N ASP A 681 -43.31 36.22 -49.36
CA ASP A 681 -44.49 35.50 -49.77
C ASP A 681 -45.68 36.13 -49.04
N GLU A 682 -46.52 36.87 -49.78
CA GLU A 682 -47.80 37.43 -49.31
C GLU A 682 -48.87 36.33 -49.16
N THR A 683 -48.47 35.05 -49.12
CA THR A 683 -49.38 33.92 -49.00
C THR A 683 -49.66 33.62 -47.52
N PRO A 684 -50.94 33.54 -47.10
CA PRO A 684 -51.30 33.13 -45.74
C PRO A 684 -50.68 31.77 -45.42
N ALA A 685 -49.96 31.67 -44.30
CA ALA A 685 -49.49 30.40 -43.79
C ALA A 685 -50.66 29.67 -43.10
N VAL A 686 -50.59 28.33 -43.07
CA VAL A 686 -51.77 27.49 -42.89
C VAL A 686 -51.63 26.47 -41.78
N LEU A 687 -52.68 26.32 -40.96
CA LEU A 687 -52.72 25.37 -39.84
C LEU A 687 -53.61 24.22 -40.27
N PRO A 688 -53.05 23.01 -40.41
CA PRO A 688 -53.84 21.85 -40.74
C PRO A 688 -54.79 21.54 -39.58
N LYS A 689 -55.97 21.05 -39.93
CA LYS A 689 -56.96 20.56 -38.97
C LYS A 689 -56.33 19.51 -38.04
N LYS A 690 -56.43 19.71 -36.72
CA LYS A 690 -56.18 18.65 -35.72
C LYS A 690 -57.27 17.59 -35.75
#